data_AF-A0A964NIR1-F1
#
_entry.id   AF-A0A964NIR1-F1
#
_cell.length_a   1.000
_cell.length_b   1.000
_cell.length_c   1.000
_cell.angle_alpha   90.00
_cell.angle_beta   90.00
_cell.angle_gamma   90.00
#
_symmetry.space_group_name_H-M   'P 1'
#
loop_
_entity.id
_entity.type
_entity.pdbx_description
1 polymer ?
#
loop_
_entity_poly.entity_id
_entity_poly.type
_entity_poly.pdbx_seq_one_letter_code
_entity_poly.pdbx_strand_id
1 'polypeptide(L)'
;MRNALHNYEPLAMWVTAAILLALLTSPALPTCNQEKPTMSCWNRGTFFGPLFCALSCSDGTMPGTGEHLRDGSAVSGDRHDALVPDSASGDAGGDVPDAAVCRPAGEERCNGRDDDCDGLIDEGQDAVDSDDDQVPDCLDDDDDNDGSPDALDCAPQDPIRGPAAAELCNGVDDNCGGAVDEDLSRGCYDGPPGTSGMGQCRDGQQACVAGAFAACVGQVLPSTETCDGLDNDCDRRIDEGFQDQSGAPDCLDRDADGDRIADVDDNCAALENAEQLDFDADGQGDACDEDDDNDAFADGGDCAPLDPALHPGTDERCDGVDGDCDGSVDEGVFEPCYGGADGTAGIGRCAAGLAACEAGSFGACVGAVEPEAERCDLVDEDCDGLVDEGTDRAFVDADGDGFGVVGQDHVCGLVPGYAAASGDCDDAQLEVNPLAFDLPDLTFTDLDCDGVDGAAVRMVFVRPDADALGDGTRDRPFQSVAQANALAGRDPNIVGIALARGTLHETVALRDGVSIYGGYDAAQLWARDVTFESIIEAAPAVNGQRRAVSAIDIRRPTALQLLTLQVPDALVQGQTNIGLLATRAPGLALLEVRAFVGRGGEGASGLAGLDGQDGGDGTSGGDCGGAFGQGGVSVCLAEGGNGGSGGNQGEDGQSGLRPGCGGAGGRRGGAGAGSDGSAGCTPGDRLAANDGAIAQAPGVDAFDVWHSGDGRGGGDGQAGLPGGGGGGGGGAAVIGGTAGAGGGGGAGGCGGRAGSGGSGGGGAFGLMALGSEGLTAIRCTFQIGDGGRGGDGGTAGQGGNGGSAGGRGRGREAFFCGGLAGPGWGGDGGRGARGEAGGHGSAGNGGPSVAVYCLDTPLEPDGHSLRVGNGGAAGLGSGAAGTAGLSALVVGCDLM
;
A
#
# COMPACT_ATOMS: atom_id res chain seq x y z
N MET A 1 -35.14 -25.80 -17.03
CA MET A 1 -35.97 -25.50 -18.22
C MET A 1 -36.56 -24.11 -18.03
N ARG A 2 -36.44 -23.26 -19.06
CA ARG A 2 -37.43 -22.32 -19.63
C ARG A 2 -38.49 -21.66 -18.71
N ASN A 3 -38.80 -20.36 -18.81
CA ASN A 3 -38.31 -19.25 -19.67
C ASN A 3 -38.67 -17.91 -18.97
N ALA A 4 -37.87 -16.84 -19.07
CA ALA A 4 -38.00 -15.70 -20.02
C ALA A 4 -39.32 -14.89 -19.89
N LEU A 5 -39.38 -13.55 -20.02
CA LEU A 5 -38.37 -12.49 -20.31
C LEU A 5 -39.01 -11.11 -20.02
N HIS A 6 -38.21 -10.05 -19.76
CA HIS A 6 -38.32 -8.72 -20.39
C HIS A 6 -37.34 -7.70 -19.80
N ASN A 7 -36.83 -6.81 -20.65
CA ASN A 7 -35.91 -5.72 -20.34
C ASN A 7 -36.67 -4.37 -20.34
N TYR A 8 -36.10 -3.32 -19.73
CA TYR A 8 -36.16 -1.93 -20.23
C TYR A 8 -34.99 -1.12 -19.64
N GLU A 9 -34.55 -0.09 -20.37
CA GLU A 9 -33.33 0.69 -20.13
C GLU A 9 -33.55 1.99 -19.32
N PRO A 10 -32.47 2.64 -18.83
CA PRO A 10 -32.55 3.78 -17.91
C PRO A 10 -32.54 5.15 -18.62
N LEU A 11 -33.34 6.10 -18.13
CA LEU A 11 -33.21 7.54 -18.43
C LEU A 11 -33.83 8.39 -17.31
N ALA A 12 -33.01 9.18 -16.60
CA ALA A 12 -33.44 10.34 -15.80
C ALA A 12 -32.24 11.21 -15.41
N MET A 13 -32.09 12.36 -16.07
CA MET A 13 -31.22 13.47 -15.65
C MET A 13 -32.10 14.71 -15.41
N TRP A 14 -31.51 15.84 -14.96
CA TRP A 14 -32.15 17.14 -14.66
C TRP A 14 -32.93 17.22 -13.32
N VAL A 15 -32.85 18.30 -12.52
CA VAL A 15 -31.84 19.39 -12.38
C VAL A 15 -32.07 20.20 -11.08
N THR A 16 -31.25 21.22 -10.84
CA THR A 16 -31.35 22.34 -9.86
C THR A 16 -30.95 22.10 -8.40
N ALA A 17 -30.34 23.15 -7.83
CA ALA A 17 -29.67 23.18 -6.53
C ALA A 17 -30.42 24.00 -5.49
N ALA A 18 -30.06 23.81 -4.21
CA ALA A 18 -29.97 24.88 -3.22
C ALA A 18 -29.21 24.42 -1.95
N ILE A 19 -28.10 25.10 -1.63
CA ILE A 19 -27.76 25.74 -0.35
C ILE A 19 -26.25 26.04 -0.35
N LEU A 20 -25.92 27.31 -0.13
CA LEU A 20 -24.57 27.83 0.06
C LEU A 20 -24.55 28.67 1.34
N LEU A 21 -23.34 28.93 1.87
CA LEU A 21 -22.98 29.88 2.93
C LEU A 21 -22.69 29.30 4.33
N ALA A 22 -21.41 28.99 4.58
CA ALA A 22 -20.78 29.13 5.90
C ALA A 22 -19.25 29.31 5.81
N LEU A 23 -18.78 30.56 5.93
CA LEU A 23 -17.50 30.96 6.53
C LEU A 23 -16.18 30.32 6.03
N LEU A 24 -15.57 30.95 5.02
CA LEU A 24 -14.11 30.90 4.80
C LEU A 24 -13.44 32.09 5.51
N THR A 25 -12.65 31.82 6.57
CA THR A 25 -11.65 32.76 7.09
C THR A 25 -10.49 32.01 7.76
N SER A 26 -9.32 32.00 7.13
CA SER A 26 -8.02 31.69 7.76
C SER A 26 -6.88 32.29 6.92
N PRO A 27 -5.90 32.99 7.52
CA PRO A 27 -4.84 33.70 6.78
C PRO A 27 -3.64 32.81 6.44
N ALA A 28 -2.76 33.33 5.58
CA ALA A 28 -1.64 32.61 4.98
C ALA A 28 -0.44 32.35 5.92
N LEU A 29 0.44 31.46 5.44
CA LEU A 29 1.74 31.10 6.01
C LEU A 29 2.70 32.31 6.12
N PRO A 30 3.52 32.41 7.18
CA PRO A 30 4.68 33.30 7.20
C PRO A 30 5.90 32.64 6.52
N THR A 31 6.57 33.37 5.63
CA THR A 31 7.82 32.93 4.99
C THR A 31 9.01 33.01 5.93
N CYS A 32 9.99 32.11 5.74
CA CYS A 32 11.26 32.15 6.46
C CYS A 32 12.14 33.29 5.94
N ASN A 33 12.72 34.11 6.82
CA ASN A 33 13.66 35.16 6.46
C ASN A 33 14.81 35.24 7.46
N GLN A 34 16.05 35.43 7.00
CA GLN A 34 17.26 35.41 7.83
C GLN A 34 17.85 36.80 8.05
N GLU A 35 18.06 37.19 9.31
CA GLU A 35 19.02 38.24 9.67
C GLU A 35 19.90 37.83 10.88
N LYS A 36 20.95 38.62 11.12
CA LYS A 36 22.16 38.22 11.87
C LYS A 36 22.15 38.60 13.37
N PRO A 37 23.02 37.98 14.21
CA PRO A 37 22.80 37.89 15.65
C PRO A 37 23.40 39.05 16.47
N THR A 38 22.92 39.20 17.70
CA THR A 38 23.55 40.03 18.75
C THR A 38 23.90 39.20 20.00
N MET A 39 25.09 39.42 20.56
CA MET A 39 25.59 38.70 21.74
C MET A 39 25.12 39.33 23.05
N SER A 40 24.82 38.51 24.05
CA SER A 40 25.07 38.85 25.46
C SER A 40 25.43 37.58 26.26
N CYS A 41 26.49 37.65 27.06
CA CYS A 41 27.05 36.49 27.78
C CYS A 41 26.60 36.45 29.25
N TRP A 42 26.66 35.27 29.88
CA TRP A 42 27.35 34.95 31.15
C TRP A 42 26.88 33.55 31.67
N ASN A 43 27.58 32.79 32.52
CA ASN A 43 28.99 32.31 32.53
C ASN A 43 29.09 31.15 33.56
N ARG A 44 30.13 30.30 33.45
CA ARG A 44 30.53 29.15 34.31
C ARG A 44 29.81 27.81 34.04
N GLY A 45 30.50 26.70 33.75
CA GLY A 45 31.90 26.55 33.31
C GLY A 45 32.54 25.18 33.58
N THR A 46 33.71 24.93 32.94
CA THR A 46 34.71 23.84 33.17
C THR A 46 34.21 22.40 32.95
N PHE A 47 34.85 21.49 32.19
CA PHE A 47 36.11 21.45 31.41
C PHE A 47 35.99 20.27 30.39
N PHE A 48 36.88 19.94 29.43
CA PHE A 48 38.28 20.34 29.12
C PHE A 48 38.54 20.27 27.57
N GLY A 49 39.74 19.85 27.12
CA GLY A 49 40.15 19.58 25.72
C GLY A 49 41.63 19.14 25.69
N PRO A 50 42.42 19.33 24.60
CA PRO A 50 42.08 19.48 23.16
C PRO A 50 43.05 18.70 22.21
N LEU A 51 42.87 18.78 20.87
CA LEU A 51 43.87 18.86 19.75
C LEU A 51 43.10 18.64 18.41
N PHE A 52 43.07 19.58 17.46
CA PHE A 52 44.07 19.90 16.41
C PHE A 52 44.39 18.80 15.38
N CYS A 53 43.88 18.96 14.15
CA CYS A 53 44.73 19.19 12.96
C CYS A 53 43.92 19.80 11.80
N ALA A 54 44.58 20.39 10.80
CA ALA A 54 43.95 20.98 9.62
C ALA A 54 44.83 20.77 8.38
N LEU A 55 44.25 20.80 7.17
CA LEU A 55 44.97 20.87 5.89
C LEU A 55 44.23 21.76 4.88
N SER A 56 44.97 22.35 3.92
CA SER A 56 44.48 23.39 3.00
C SER A 56 45.35 23.51 1.73
N CYS A 57 44.74 23.98 0.62
CA CYS A 57 45.27 24.58 -0.61
C CYS A 57 44.18 25.53 -1.17
N SER A 58 44.34 26.66 -1.91
CA SER A 58 45.43 27.39 -2.62
C SER A 58 45.99 26.75 -3.90
N ASP A 59 46.04 27.37 -5.08
CA ASP A 59 45.55 28.67 -5.61
C ASP A 59 45.59 28.59 -7.17
N GLY A 60 45.04 29.50 -8.01
CA GLY A 60 44.33 30.77 -7.80
C GLY A 60 44.61 31.76 -8.97
N THR A 61 44.03 32.98 -8.96
CA THR A 61 44.35 34.17 -9.82
C THR A 61 44.05 34.11 -11.35
N MET A 62 43.86 35.19 -12.15
CA MET A 62 43.34 36.61 -12.12
C MET A 62 43.85 37.34 -13.43
N PRO A 63 43.66 38.67 -13.72
CA PRO A 63 42.46 39.55 -13.74
C PRO A 63 42.41 40.60 -14.92
N GLY A 64 41.39 41.49 -14.95
CA GLY A 64 41.46 42.88 -15.53
C GLY A 64 40.46 43.24 -16.66
N THR A 65 39.96 44.48 -16.85
CA THR A 65 40.22 45.80 -16.20
C THR A 65 39.09 46.86 -16.35
N GLY A 66 38.80 47.65 -15.30
CA GLY A 66 38.16 49.01 -15.29
C GLY A 66 36.62 49.11 -15.52
N GLU A 67 35.95 50.27 -15.54
CA GLU A 67 35.94 51.56 -14.75
C GLU A 67 34.55 52.28 -15.01
N HIS A 68 33.84 52.99 -14.11
CA HIS A 68 34.07 54.25 -13.34
C HIS A 68 33.93 55.56 -14.19
N LEU A 69 33.20 56.67 -13.85
CA LEU A 69 32.53 57.22 -12.62
C LEU A 69 31.41 58.28 -12.93
N ARG A 70 30.31 58.33 -12.11
CA ARG A 70 29.58 59.56 -11.56
C ARG A 70 28.86 60.55 -12.52
N ASP A 71 28.03 61.56 -12.14
CA ASP A 71 27.11 61.99 -11.03
C ASP A 71 26.35 63.26 -11.61
N GLY A 72 25.16 63.79 -11.23
CA GLY A 72 24.05 63.47 -10.30
C GLY A 72 23.19 64.75 -9.94
N SER A 73 21.88 64.63 -9.59
CA SER A 73 20.95 65.68 -9.02
C SER A 73 20.39 66.80 -9.96
N ALA A 74 19.27 67.54 -9.74
CA ALA A 74 18.04 67.52 -8.87
C ALA A 74 16.99 68.58 -9.41
N VAL A 75 15.74 68.80 -8.92
CA VAL A 75 15.32 69.68 -7.77
C VAL A 75 13.75 69.86 -7.69
N SER A 76 13.16 69.82 -6.46
CA SER A 76 11.97 70.52 -5.84
C SER A 76 10.81 71.17 -6.66
N GLY A 77 9.52 71.26 -6.20
CA GLY A 77 8.83 70.79 -4.96
C GLY A 77 7.45 71.44 -4.64
N ASP A 78 6.73 70.85 -3.66
CA ASP A 78 5.46 71.15 -2.91
C ASP A 78 4.50 72.35 -3.22
N ARG A 79 3.14 72.14 -3.13
CA ARG A 79 2.27 72.45 -1.94
C ARG A 79 0.71 72.41 -2.09
N HIS A 80 0.07 71.86 -1.04
CA HIS A 80 -1.16 72.30 -0.30
C HIS A 80 -2.64 72.08 -0.76
N ASP A 81 -3.33 71.26 0.06
CA ASP A 81 -4.57 71.53 0.83
C ASP A 81 -5.99 71.64 0.19
N ALA A 82 -6.67 70.48 0.13
CA ALA A 82 -8.02 70.14 0.67
C ALA A 82 -9.27 71.08 0.62
N LEU A 83 -10.44 70.51 0.23
CA LEU A 83 -11.77 70.69 0.88
C LEU A 83 -12.86 69.74 0.33
N VAL A 84 -14.01 69.62 1.03
CA VAL A 84 -15.07 68.56 0.99
C VAL A 84 -16.38 69.17 1.61
N PRO A 85 -17.66 68.73 1.38
CA PRO A 85 -18.23 67.48 0.79
C PRO A 85 -19.40 67.60 -0.25
N ASP A 86 -19.95 66.43 -0.64
CA ASP A 86 -21.40 66.04 -0.73
C ASP A 86 -22.26 66.05 -2.03
N SER A 87 -22.91 64.89 -2.22
CA SER A 87 -24.33 64.65 -2.65
C SER A 87 -24.79 64.53 -4.13
N ALA A 88 -24.76 63.27 -4.63
CA ALA A 88 -25.89 62.49 -5.19
C ALA A 88 -26.49 62.71 -6.61
N SER A 89 -26.96 61.58 -7.18
CA SER A 89 -28.01 61.37 -8.20
C SER A 89 -27.66 61.32 -9.70
N GLY A 90 -27.67 60.12 -10.29
CA GLY A 90 -27.88 59.89 -11.74
C GLY A 90 -27.19 58.62 -12.27
N ASP A 91 -27.95 57.68 -12.84
CA ASP A 91 -27.42 56.45 -13.46
C ASP A 91 -26.92 56.69 -14.91
N ALA A 92 -25.79 56.06 -15.29
CA ALA A 92 -25.71 55.06 -16.37
C ALA A 92 -24.29 54.89 -16.98
N GLY A 93 -23.76 53.66 -16.97
CA GLY A 93 -22.75 53.15 -17.91
C GLY A 93 -21.26 53.38 -17.59
N GLY A 94 -20.42 52.42 -18.01
CA GLY A 94 -18.97 52.59 -18.23
C GLY A 94 -18.04 52.19 -17.08
N ASP A 95 -17.30 51.10 -17.27
CA ASP A 95 -15.90 50.95 -16.85
C ASP A 95 -15.02 51.88 -17.73
N VAL A 96 -13.74 52.20 -17.50
CA VAL A 96 -12.66 51.74 -16.58
C VAL A 96 -11.81 52.98 -16.18
N PRO A 97 -11.00 52.98 -15.10
CA PRO A 97 -10.04 54.05 -14.82
C PRO A 97 -8.56 53.62 -14.92
N ASP A 98 -7.80 54.21 -15.85
CA ASP A 98 -6.51 54.88 -15.56
C ASP A 98 -5.94 55.59 -16.81
N ALA A 99 -6.06 56.92 -16.89
CA ALA A 99 -5.59 57.71 -18.03
C ALA A 99 -4.23 58.37 -17.74
N ALA A 100 -3.19 57.97 -18.46
CA ALA A 100 -1.88 58.60 -18.40
C ALA A 100 -1.14 58.53 -19.76
N VAL A 101 -1.03 59.69 -20.42
CA VAL A 101 -0.42 59.90 -21.75
C VAL A 101 -1.28 59.40 -22.92
N CYS A 102 -2.34 60.15 -23.19
CA CYS A 102 -2.99 60.25 -24.52
C CYS A 102 -3.25 61.75 -24.81
N ARG A 103 -3.50 62.16 -26.07
CA ARG A 103 -3.51 63.56 -26.53
C ARG A 103 -4.68 63.88 -27.50
N PRO A 104 -5.78 64.49 -27.04
CA PRO A 104 -6.98 64.68 -27.86
C PRO A 104 -6.72 65.39 -29.20
N ALA A 105 -7.02 64.72 -30.30
CA ALA A 105 -6.64 65.08 -31.68
C ALA A 105 -5.11 65.15 -31.87
N GLY A 106 -4.46 64.02 -31.64
CA GLY A 106 -3.06 63.73 -31.87
C GLY A 106 -2.79 63.21 -33.28
N GLU A 107 -1.91 62.22 -33.35
CA GLU A 107 -1.55 61.43 -34.52
C GLU A 107 -1.09 60.09 -33.93
N GLU A 108 -1.87 59.03 -34.15
CA GLU A 108 -1.66 57.71 -33.52
C GLU A 108 -0.32 57.09 -33.91
N ARG A 109 0.12 56.16 -33.07
CA ARG A 109 1.50 55.69 -33.06
C ARG A 109 1.58 54.22 -32.68
N CYS A 110 1.39 53.33 -33.65
CA CYS A 110 1.39 51.88 -33.47
C CYS A 110 2.33 51.37 -32.34
N ASN A 111 1.74 51.10 -31.17
CA ASN A 111 2.43 50.62 -29.96
C ASN A 111 1.52 49.91 -28.94
N GLY A 112 0.28 49.57 -29.31
CA GLY A 112 -0.70 48.91 -28.44
C GLY A 112 -1.40 49.89 -27.48
N ARG A 113 -1.66 51.14 -27.92
CA ARG A 113 -2.22 52.21 -27.08
C ARG A 113 -3.06 53.22 -27.86
N ASP A 114 -4.17 53.63 -27.24
CA ASP A 114 -4.88 54.89 -27.49
C ASP A 114 -3.97 56.09 -27.12
N ASP A 115 -3.21 56.63 -28.09
CA ASP A 115 -2.28 57.76 -27.92
C ASP A 115 -3.01 59.15 -28.09
N ASP A 116 -4.27 59.15 -28.57
CA ASP A 116 -5.15 60.31 -28.86
C ASP A 116 -6.18 60.58 -27.74
N CYS A 117 -6.70 59.54 -27.07
CA CYS A 117 -7.92 59.54 -26.25
C CYS A 117 -9.24 59.50 -27.07
N ASP A 118 -9.25 58.99 -28.30
CA ASP A 118 -10.47 58.82 -29.13
C ASP A 118 -11.38 57.71 -28.55
N GLY A 119 -10.75 56.63 -28.04
CA GLY A 119 -11.41 55.42 -27.54
C GLY A 119 -11.33 54.23 -28.48
N LEU A 120 -10.68 54.41 -29.63
CA LEU A 120 -10.03 53.35 -30.42
C LEU A 120 -8.58 53.16 -29.92
N ILE A 121 -7.80 52.30 -30.58
CA ILE A 121 -6.40 52.01 -30.25
C ILE A 121 -5.60 51.98 -31.54
N ASP A 122 -4.49 52.73 -31.60
CA ASP A 122 -3.54 52.80 -32.70
C ASP A 122 -4.13 53.23 -34.07
N GLU A 123 -5.34 53.81 -34.13
CA GLU A 123 -6.08 54.04 -35.39
C GLU A 123 -5.49 55.11 -36.35
N GLY A 124 -5.28 54.75 -37.61
CA GLY A 124 -4.64 55.65 -38.58
C GLY A 124 -4.30 55.03 -39.92
N GLN A 125 -3.15 55.45 -40.49
CA GLN A 125 -2.56 54.80 -41.66
C GLN A 125 -1.70 53.58 -41.29
N ASP A 126 -1.25 53.53 -40.04
CA ASP A 126 -0.43 52.47 -39.46
C ASP A 126 -1.35 51.53 -38.61
N ALA A 127 -2.59 51.36 -39.06
CA ALA A 127 -3.67 50.63 -38.38
C ALA A 127 -4.43 49.70 -39.34
N VAL A 128 -3.73 49.31 -40.39
CA VAL A 128 -4.19 48.25 -41.26
C VAL A 128 -3.98 46.93 -40.51
N ASP A 129 -4.87 46.00 -40.80
CA ASP A 129 -4.97 44.64 -40.29
C ASP A 129 -5.27 43.88 -41.58
N SER A 130 -4.19 43.42 -42.23
CA SER A 130 -4.21 43.02 -43.65
C SER A 130 -4.81 41.62 -43.87
N ASP A 131 -4.86 40.78 -42.83
CA ASP A 131 -5.41 39.42 -42.85
C ASP A 131 -6.74 39.22 -42.07
N ASP A 132 -7.16 40.19 -41.25
CA ASP A 132 -8.34 40.17 -40.33
C ASP A 132 -8.13 39.32 -39.04
N ASP A 133 -6.87 39.13 -38.60
CA ASP A 133 -6.49 38.45 -37.33
C ASP A 133 -6.91 39.24 -36.07
N GLN A 134 -6.89 40.58 -36.12
CA GLN A 134 -6.96 41.55 -35.00
C GLN A 134 -5.61 41.98 -34.38
N VAL A 135 -4.47 41.64 -34.97
CA VAL A 135 -3.19 42.35 -34.79
C VAL A 135 -2.99 43.33 -35.96
N PRO A 136 -2.73 44.63 -35.71
CA PRO A 136 -2.40 45.55 -36.79
C PRO A 136 -1.01 45.27 -37.36
N ASP A 137 -0.86 45.29 -38.69
CA ASP A 137 0.36 45.05 -39.49
C ASP A 137 1.67 45.38 -38.73
N CYS A 138 1.79 46.65 -38.29
CA CYS A 138 2.94 47.23 -37.60
C CYS A 138 3.30 46.65 -36.20
N LEU A 139 2.55 45.67 -35.69
CA LEU A 139 2.85 44.85 -34.50
C LEU A 139 2.97 43.35 -34.80
N ASP A 140 2.64 42.91 -36.00
CA ASP A 140 2.91 41.53 -36.44
C ASP A 140 4.34 41.39 -36.98
N ASP A 141 4.73 40.15 -37.29
CA ASP A 141 5.93 39.81 -38.04
C ASP A 141 5.57 39.11 -39.39
N ASP A 142 4.29 38.84 -39.69
CA ASP A 142 3.75 38.08 -40.85
C ASP A 142 2.44 38.75 -41.37
N ASP A 143 2.53 39.95 -41.96
CA ASP A 143 1.42 40.88 -42.28
C ASP A 143 0.20 40.28 -43.03
N ASP A 144 0.34 39.16 -43.76
CA ASP A 144 -0.74 38.54 -44.55
C ASP A 144 -1.04 37.06 -44.29
N ASN A 145 -0.37 36.45 -43.30
CA ASN A 145 -0.60 35.08 -42.83
C ASN A 145 -0.38 33.98 -43.90
N ASP A 146 0.44 34.23 -44.93
CA ASP A 146 1.04 33.21 -45.82
C ASP A 146 1.90 32.20 -45.01
N GLY A 147 2.45 32.64 -43.87
CA GLY A 147 3.38 31.88 -43.03
C GLY A 147 4.85 32.23 -43.28
N SER A 148 5.10 33.35 -43.97
CA SER A 148 6.41 33.86 -44.36
C SER A 148 6.63 35.25 -43.77
N PRO A 149 7.41 35.40 -42.69
CA PRO A 149 7.58 36.69 -42.03
C PRO A 149 8.11 37.80 -42.95
N ASP A 150 7.61 39.02 -42.79
CA ASP A 150 7.92 40.28 -43.51
C ASP A 150 9.38 40.47 -43.93
N ALA A 151 10.30 40.04 -43.07
CA ALA A 151 11.74 40.18 -43.25
C ALA A 151 12.35 39.18 -44.27
N LEU A 152 11.56 38.21 -44.73
CA LEU A 152 11.91 37.16 -45.69
C LEU A 152 10.99 37.15 -46.90
N ASP A 153 9.77 37.65 -46.78
CA ASP A 153 8.85 37.85 -47.89
C ASP A 153 9.20 39.09 -48.76
N CYS A 154 8.72 39.11 -50.00
CA CYS A 154 8.93 40.15 -51.00
C CYS A 154 7.68 40.97 -51.37
N ALA A 155 6.50 40.59 -50.88
CA ALA A 155 5.23 41.31 -51.07
C ALA A 155 4.25 41.16 -49.88
N PRO A 156 4.59 41.60 -48.64
CA PRO A 156 3.97 41.11 -47.38
C PRO A 156 2.49 41.43 -47.12
N GLN A 157 1.75 41.93 -48.11
CA GLN A 157 0.34 42.29 -48.02
C GLN A 157 -0.44 41.75 -49.24
N ASP A 158 -0.03 40.58 -49.75
CA ASP A 158 -0.59 39.89 -50.93
C ASP A 158 -0.34 38.36 -50.83
N PRO A 159 -1.12 37.59 -50.03
CA PRO A 159 -0.85 36.21 -49.56
C PRO A 159 -1.02 35.11 -50.64
N ILE A 160 -0.64 35.46 -51.86
CA ILE A 160 -0.44 34.62 -53.03
C ILE A 160 0.95 34.82 -53.65
N ARG A 161 1.76 35.74 -53.09
CA ARG A 161 3.19 35.90 -53.35
C ARG A 161 3.94 35.69 -52.06
N GLY A 162 4.92 34.80 -52.10
CA GLY A 162 5.73 34.48 -50.94
C GLY A 162 6.75 33.40 -51.25
N PRO A 163 7.73 33.15 -50.36
CA PRO A 163 8.73 32.09 -50.47
C PRO A 163 8.21 30.68 -50.82
N ALA A 164 6.91 30.42 -50.67
CA ALA A 164 6.24 29.16 -51.02
C ALA A 164 5.37 29.20 -52.30
N ALA A 165 5.20 30.37 -52.93
CA ALA A 165 4.33 30.57 -54.08
C ALA A 165 4.89 29.97 -55.39
N ALA A 166 4.07 29.99 -56.45
CA ALA A 166 4.42 29.47 -57.77
C ALA A 166 4.48 30.60 -58.81
N GLU A 167 5.62 30.75 -59.47
CA GLU A 167 5.87 31.76 -60.51
C GLU A 167 4.76 31.81 -61.56
N LEU A 168 4.26 33.03 -61.84
CA LEU A 168 3.38 33.30 -62.97
C LEU A 168 4.14 34.16 -63.99
N CYS A 169 3.90 33.91 -65.28
CA CYS A 169 4.48 34.70 -66.37
C CYS A 169 3.82 36.10 -66.42
N ASN A 170 4.23 37.00 -65.53
CA ASN A 170 3.63 38.30 -65.26
C ASN A 170 4.68 39.44 -65.10
N GLY A 171 5.96 39.13 -64.91
CA GLY A 171 7.06 40.09 -64.73
C GLY A 171 7.35 40.51 -63.28
N VAL A 172 6.89 39.73 -62.31
CA VAL A 172 7.15 39.83 -60.86
C VAL A 172 7.82 38.54 -60.39
N ASP A 173 8.67 38.65 -59.37
CA ASP A 173 9.18 37.54 -58.56
C ASP A 173 8.02 37.14 -57.63
N ASP A 174 7.16 36.21 -58.04
CA ASP A 174 5.99 35.81 -57.24
C ASP A 174 6.42 34.88 -56.09
N ASN A 175 7.52 34.12 -56.25
CA ASN A 175 8.03 33.18 -55.23
C ASN A 175 9.19 33.69 -54.35
N CYS A 176 9.53 34.97 -54.47
CA CYS A 176 10.61 35.64 -53.73
C CYS A 176 12.00 34.99 -53.86
N GLY A 177 12.24 34.23 -54.94
CA GLY A 177 13.48 33.51 -55.21
C GLY A 177 14.66 34.40 -55.63
N GLY A 178 14.44 35.69 -55.88
CA GLY A 178 15.41 36.63 -56.42
C GLY A 178 15.55 36.54 -57.95
N ALA A 179 14.51 36.05 -58.61
CA ALA A 179 14.44 35.68 -60.02
C ALA A 179 13.03 36.08 -60.58
N VAL A 180 12.80 36.06 -61.89
CA VAL A 180 11.52 36.54 -62.47
C VAL A 180 11.11 35.72 -63.71
N ASP A 181 9.94 35.09 -63.63
CA ASP A 181 9.29 34.27 -64.67
C ASP A 181 10.03 32.93 -65.04
N GLU A 182 10.80 32.31 -64.14
CA GLU A 182 11.59 31.12 -64.46
C GLU A 182 10.79 29.86 -64.88
N ASP A 183 11.37 29.07 -65.79
CA ASP A 183 10.92 27.75 -66.32
C ASP A 183 9.47 27.65 -66.84
N LEU A 184 8.74 28.76 -66.93
CA LEU A 184 7.37 28.89 -67.45
C LEU A 184 7.28 28.67 -68.97
N SER A 185 6.43 27.73 -69.40
CA SER A 185 6.11 27.51 -70.82
C SER A 185 4.66 27.02 -71.04
N ARG A 186 4.11 27.23 -72.25
CA ARG A 186 2.74 26.84 -72.62
C ARG A 186 2.58 26.51 -74.12
N GLY A 187 1.52 25.78 -74.47
CA GLY A 187 1.13 25.53 -75.88
C GLY A 187 0.55 26.75 -76.60
N CYS A 188 0.61 26.75 -77.94
CA CYS A 188 0.15 27.86 -78.78
C CYS A 188 -0.10 27.46 -80.25
N TYR A 189 -0.86 28.28 -80.97
CA TYR A 189 -1.03 28.22 -82.42
C TYR A 189 -1.46 29.59 -82.95
N ASP A 190 -0.70 30.17 -83.89
CA ASP A 190 -0.95 31.51 -84.44
C ASP A 190 -1.78 31.49 -85.75
N GLY A 191 -2.20 30.30 -86.20
CA GLY A 191 -2.96 30.12 -87.44
C GLY A 191 -4.46 30.46 -87.32
N PRO A 192 -5.19 30.50 -88.46
CA PRO A 192 -6.63 30.80 -88.47
C PRO A 192 -7.45 29.84 -87.58
N PRO A 193 -8.37 30.33 -86.74
CA PRO A 193 -9.18 29.47 -85.86
C PRO A 193 -9.92 28.38 -86.64
N GLY A 194 -9.70 27.12 -86.24
CA GLY A 194 -10.27 25.92 -86.89
C GLY A 194 -9.33 25.14 -87.81
N THR A 195 -8.13 25.68 -88.11
CA THR A 195 -7.07 25.01 -88.90
C THR A 195 -6.04 24.23 -88.08
N SER A 196 -5.93 24.49 -86.76
CA SER A 196 -5.10 23.67 -85.85
C SER A 196 -5.56 22.20 -85.90
N GLY A 197 -4.61 21.29 -86.08
CA GLY A 197 -4.85 19.85 -86.15
C GLY A 197 -5.59 19.38 -87.41
N MET A 198 -5.70 20.23 -88.44
CA MET A 198 -6.32 19.88 -89.73
C MET A 198 -5.25 19.77 -90.82
N GLY A 199 -5.38 18.81 -91.72
CA GLY A 199 -4.37 18.56 -92.75
C GLY A 199 -2.96 18.39 -92.17
N GLN A 200 -2.00 19.14 -92.70
CA GLN A 200 -0.62 19.19 -92.20
C GLN A 200 -0.39 20.20 -91.05
N CYS A 201 -1.41 20.94 -90.62
CA CYS A 201 -1.27 22.03 -89.64
C CYS A 201 -1.25 21.54 -88.18
N ARG A 202 -0.36 22.11 -87.36
CA ARG A 202 -0.19 21.71 -85.94
C ARG A 202 0.35 22.82 -85.05
N ASP A 203 0.16 22.63 -83.75
CA ASP A 203 0.50 23.55 -82.67
C ASP A 203 2.01 23.59 -82.33
N GLY A 204 2.41 24.57 -81.52
CA GLY A 204 3.76 24.76 -80.99
C GLY A 204 3.76 25.15 -79.50
N GLN A 205 4.87 25.71 -79.02
CA GLN A 205 5.04 26.18 -77.64
C GLN A 205 5.64 27.60 -77.53
N GLN A 206 5.30 28.31 -76.46
CA GLN A 206 5.88 29.59 -76.03
C GLN A 206 6.58 29.39 -74.67
N ALA A 207 7.78 29.92 -74.50
CA ALA A 207 8.40 30.12 -73.18
C ALA A 207 8.08 31.54 -72.68
N CYS A 208 8.03 31.76 -71.36
CA CYS A 208 7.98 33.11 -70.81
C CYS A 208 9.33 33.81 -70.99
N VAL A 209 9.30 35.10 -71.34
CA VAL A 209 10.49 35.97 -71.43
C VAL A 209 10.09 37.40 -71.04
N ALA A 210 10.39 37.79 -69.79
CA ALA A 210 10.14 39.14 -69.24
C ALA A 210 8.65 39.55 -69.25
N GLY A 211 7.85 38.88 -68.43
CA GLY A 211 6.43 39.12 -68.18
C GLY A 211 5.49 38.80 -69.34
N ALA A 212 5.96 38.07 -70.35
CA ALA A 212 5.16 37.67 -71.49
C ALA A 212 5.67 36.40 -72.17
N PHE A 213 4.73 35.56 -72.60
CA PHE A 213 5.03 34.39 -73.44
C PHE A 213 5.50 34.81 -74.85
N ALA A 214 6.67 34.32 -75.25
CA ALA A 214 7.35 34.62 -76.51
C ALA A 214 6.65 34.03 -77.75
N ALA A 215 7.15 34.32 -78.95
CA ALA A 215 6.56 33.83 -80.21
C ALA A 215 6.45 32.29 -80.26
N CYS A 216 5.41 31.76 -80.90
CA CYS A 216 5.10 30.34 -80.91
C CYS A 216 6.06 29.52 -81.79
N VAL A 217 6.81 28.60 -81.18
CA VAL A 217 7.84 27.77 -81.83
C VAL A 217 7.33 26.35 -82.07
N GLY A 218 7.56 25.81 -83.27
CA GLY A 218 7.26 24.41 -83.62
C GLY A 218 5.97 24.19 -84.44
N GLN A 219 5.08 25.20 -84.46
CA GLN A 219 3.83 25.19 -85.23
C GLN A 219 4.04 25.03 -86.76
N VAL A 220 3.05 24.46 -87.44
CA VAL A 220 2.94 24.38 -88.90
C VAL A 220 1.62 25.03 -89.32
N LEU A 221 1.66 25.91 -90.32
CA LEU A 221 0.57 26.80 -90.71
C LEU A 221 0.11 26.53 -92.16
N PRO A 222 -1.15 26.87 -92.52
CA PRO A 222 -1.74 26.64 -93.84
C PRO A 222 -0.92 27.08 -95.06
N SER A 223 -0.89 26.25 -96.12
CA SER A 223 -0.26 26.58 -97.41
C SER A 223 -0.97 25.95 -98.62
N THR A 224 -1.28 26.76 -99.63
CA THR A 224 -2.14 26.41 -100.80
C THR A 224 -1.86 25.06 -101.47
N GLU A 225 -2.95 24.37 -101.84
CA GLU A 225 -2.96 22.99 -102.33
C GLU A 225 -2.09 22.65 -103.54
N THR A 226 -1.70 21.37 -103.56
CA THR A 226 -1.01 20.68 -104.65
C THR A 226 -1.69 19.32 -104.86
N CYS A 227 -1.92 18.92 -106.12
CA CYS A 227 -2.62 17.69 -106.45
C CYS A 227 -1.74 16.45 -106.20
N ASP A 228 -1.69 16.02 -104.94
CA ASP A 228 -0.91 14.87 -104.44
C ASP A 228 -1.63 14.03 -103.38
N GLY A 229 -2.89 14.34 -103.07
CA GLY A 229 -3.72 13.55 -102.15
C GLY A 229 -3.61 13.97 -100.68
N LEU A 230 -3.09 15.16 -100.38
CA LEU A 230 -2.97 15.72 -99.02
C LEU A 230 -3.75 17.04 -98.87
N ASP A 231 -4.12 17.35 -97.62
CA ASP A 231 -4.70 18.63 -97.18
C ASP A 231 -3.55 19.53 -96.66
N ASN A 232 -3.10 20.46 -97.49
CA ASN A 232 -1.93 21.33 -97.28
C ASN A 232 -2.31 22.73 -96.74
N ASP A 233 -3.51 23.20 -97.09
CA ASP A 233 -4.10 24.51 -96.77
C ASP A 233 -5.08 24.43 -95.58
N CYS A 234 -5.34 23.20 -95.10
CA CYS A 234 -5.98 22.89 -93.82
C CYS A 234 -7.47 23.31 -93.77
N ASP A 235 -8.09 23.41 -94.95
CA ASP A 235 -9.53 23.62 -95.22
C ASP A 235 -10.38 22.36 -94.93
N ARG A 236 -9.74 21.18 -94.77
CA ARG A 236 -10.37 19.85 -94.67
C ARG A 236 -10.92 19.33 -96.00
N ARG A 237 -10.26 19.68 -97.08
CA ARG A 237 -10.42 19.06 -98.40
C ARG A 237 -9.04 18.64 -98.91
N ILE A 238 -9.06 17.81 -99.94
CA ILE A 238 -7.88 17.25 -100.58
C ILE A 238 -8.07 17.52 -102.07
N ASP A 239 -7.04 18.08 -102.70
CA ASP A 239 -6.98 18.37 -104.13
C ASP A 239 -8.19 19.16 -104.70
N GLU A 240 -8.81 20.09 -103.96
CA GLU A 240 -9.94 20.86 -104.49
C GLU A 240 -9.51 22.02 -105.43
N GLY A 241 -10.39 22.35 -106.39
CA GLY A 241 -10.17 23.42 -107.37
C GLY A 241 -9.98 22.93 -108.81
N PHE A 242 -9.72 21.64 -109.03
CA PHE A 242 -9.76 20.99 -110.35
C PHE A 242 -11.21 20.63 -110.73
N GLN A 243 -11.56 20.59 -112.03
CA GLN A 243 -12.97 20.46 -112.48
C GLN A 243 -13.19 19.72 -113.82
N ASP A 244 -14.05 18.70 -113.79
CA ASP A 244 -15.25 18.54 -114.63
C ASP A 244 -16.29 17.70 -113.80
N GLN A 245 -17.63 17.67 -113.95
CA GLN A 245 -18.64 17.92 -114.99
C GLN A 245 -19.33 16.69 -115.64
N SER A 246 -19.04 15.45 -115.20
CA SER A 246 -19.97 14.31 -115.33
C SER A 246 -20.36 13.56 -114.05
N GLY A 247 -19.79 13.90 -112.88
CA GLY A 247 -20.18 13.36 -111.56
C GLY A 247 -19.11 12.55 -110.87
N ALA A 248 -18.19 11.96 -111.63
CA ALA A 248 -16.87 11.54 -111.19
C ALA A 248 -15.86 11.88 -112.31
N PRO A 249 -14.66 12.38 -112.00
CA PRO A 249 -13.59 12.55 -112.97
C PRO A 249 -12.91 11.20 -113.22
N ASP A 250 -13.38 10.46 -114.22
CA ASP A 250 -12.70 9.24 -114.65
C ASP A 250 -11.31 9.54 -115.22
N CYS A 251 -10.31 8.74 -114.84
CA CYS A 251 -9.04 8.67 -115.54
C CYS A 251 -8.62 7.25 -115.98
N LEU A 252 -9.49 6.22 -115.90
CA LEU A 252 -9.67 5.11 -116.86
C LEU A 252 -10.70 4.03 -116.37
N ASP A 253 -11.95 4.10 -116.85
CA ASP A 253 -13.09 3.17 -116.56
C ASP A 253 -13.02 1.80 -117.29
N ARG A 254 -13.30 0.69 -116.55
CA ARG A 254 -13.91 -0.58 -117.04
C ARG A 254 -14.53 -1.41 -115.90
N ASP A 255 -15.77 -1.13 -115.50
CA ASP A 255 -16.51 -1.86 -114.43
C ASP A 255 -17.74 -2.62 -114.99
N ALA A 256 -18.08 -3.78 -114.41
CA ALA A 256 -19.11 -4.71 -114.93
C ALA A 256 -20.38 -4.86 -114.07
N ASP A 257 -20.32 -4.74 -112.74
CA ASP A 257 -21.51 -4.80 -111.87
C ASP A 257 -21.92 -3.44 -111.28
N GLY A 258 -20.99 -2.49 -111.15
CA GLY A 258 -21.24 -1.09 -110.80
C GLY A 258 -20.42 -0.55 -109.63
N ASP A 259 -19.52 -1.35 -109.07
CA ASP A 259 -18.78 -1.05 -107.84
C ASP A 259 -17.60 -0.07 -108.04
N ARG A 260 -17.07 0.00 -109.29
CA ARG A 260 -15.92 0.77 -109.84
C ARG A 260 -14.56 0.05 -109.89
N ILE A 261 -14.52 -1.26 -109.70
CA ILE A 261 -13.38 -2.13 -109.93
C ILE A 261 -13.58 -2.87 -111.27
N ALA A 262 -12.51 -3.39 -111.85
CA ALA A 262 -12.53 -4.00 -113.18
C ALA A 262 -12.49 -5.52 -113.12
N ASP A 263 -13.34 -6.20 -113.91
CA ASP A 263 -13.62 -7.66 -113.89
C ASP A 263 -12.43 -8.61 -114.21
N VAL A 264 -11.20 -8.10 -114.15
CA VAL A 264 -9.92 -8.83 -114.27
C VAL A 264 -8.98 -8.62 -113.08
N ASP A 265 -9.25 -7.62 -112.25
CA ASP A 265 -8.57 -7.23 -111.02
C ASP A 265 -9.58 -7.25 -109.84
N ASP A 266 -10.63 -8.07 -109.98
CA ASP A 266 -11.86 -8.12 -109.16
C ASP A 266 -12.08 -9.54 -108.60
N ASN A 267 -12.18 -9.64 -107.27
CA ASN A 267 -12.26 -10.89 -106.52
C ASN A 267 -13.69 -11.42 -106.27
N CYS A 268 -14.74 -10.64 -106.57
CA CYS A 268 -16.15 -11.08 -106.55
C CYS A 268 -16.94 -10.62 -107.78
N ALA A 269 -16.36 -10.75 -108.98
CA ALA A 269 -16.79 -10.24 -110.30
C ALA A 269 -18.20 -10.62 -110.85
N ALA A 270 -19.22 -10.58 -110.00
CA ALA A 270 -20.65 -10.71 -110.26
C ALA A 270 -21.52 -10.17 -109.09
N LEU A 271 -20.94 -9.51 -108.08
CA LEU A 271 -21.58 -9.07 -106.84
C LEU A 271 -20.86 -7.84 -106.23
N GLU A 272 -21.37 -6.64 -106.54
CA GLU A 272 -20.81 -5.32 -106.18
C GLU A 272 -20.04 -5.27 -104.84
N ASN A 273 -18.70 -5.32 -104.87
CA ASN A 273 -17.83 -5.27 -103.68
C ASN A 273 -16.66 -4.28 -103.83
N ALA A 274 -17.00 -2.99 -104.02
CA ALA A 274 -16.09 -1.88 -104.40
C ALA A 274 -14.80 -1.72 -103.59
N GLU A 275 -14.75 -2.31 -102.39
CA GLU A 275 -13.65 -2.22 -101.43
C GLU A 275 -12.66 -3.39 -101.59
N GLN A 276 -13.03 -4.44 -102.35
CA GLN A 276 -12.22 -5.58 -102.78
C GLN A 276 -11.45 -6.24 -101.64
N LEU A 277 -12.15 -6.36 -100.53
CA LEU A 277 -11.70 -7.10 -99.37
C LEU A 277 -11.67 -8.60 -99.74
N ASP A 278 -10.60 -9.24 -99.30
CA ASP A 278 -10.13 -10.61 -99.54
C ASP A 278 -9.14 -10.82 -98.39
N PHE A 279 -9.74 -10.95 -97.19
CA PHE A 279 -9.06 -10.68 -95.92
C PHE A 279 -7.93 -11.70 -95.64
N ASP A 280 -8.18 -12.97 -95.92
CA ASP A 280 -7.19 -14.05 -95.83
C ASP A 280 -6.14 -14.04 -96.97
N ALA A 281 -6.46 -13.34 -98.07
CA ALA A 281 -5.74 -13.27 -99.34
C ALA A 281 -5.66 -14.60 -100.14
N ASP A 282 -6.71 -15.44 -100.10
CA ASP A 282 -6.91 -16.58 -101.01
C ASP A 282 -7.10 -16.13 -102.47
N GLY A 283 -7.81 -15.01 -102.67
CA GLY A 283 -8.18 -14.48 -103.99
C GLY A 283 -9.67 -14.63 -104.33
N GLN A 284 -10.52 -14.96 -103.36
CA GLN A 284 -11.98 -14.82 -103.39
C GLN A 284 -12.35 -13.77 -102.33
N GLY A 285 -13.19 -12.79 -102.68
CA GLY A 285 -13.45 -11.67 -101.76
C GLY A 285 -14.51 -11.96 -100.69
N ASP A 286 -14.41 -11.26 -99.55
CA ASP A 286 -15.31 -11.37 -98.38
C ASP A 286 -16.80 -11.30 -98.76
N ALA A 287 -17.15 -10.49 -99.77
CA ALA A 287 -18.52 -10.36 -100.24
C ALA A 287 -19.10 -11.64 -100.87
N CYS A 288 -18.26 -12.63 -101.18
CA CYS A 288 -18.62 -13.86 -101.87
C CYS A 288 -17.91 -15.14 -101.38
N ASP A 289 -17.30 -15.14 -100.19
CA ASP A 289 -16.91 -16.38 -99.48
C ASP A 289 -17.97 -16.80 -98.43
N GLU A 290 -17.64 -17.79 -97.60
CA GLU A 290 -18.40 -18.26 -96.44
C GLU A 290 -17.47 -18.49 -95.21
N ASP A 291 -16.22 -18.00 -95.22
CA ASP A 291 -15.15 -18.19 -94.21
C ASP A 291 -14.05 -17.10 -94.40
N ASP A 292 -14.44 -15.82 -94.30
CA ASP A 292 -13.70 -14.66 -94.85
C ASP A 292 -12.23 -14.48 -94.37
N ASP A 293 -11.86 -14.98 -93.18
CA ASP A 293 -10.47 -14.95 -92.67
C ASP A 293 -9.75 -16.31 -92.59
N ASN A 294 -10.44 -17.40 -92.98
CA ASN A 294 -9.92 -18.75 -93.17
C ASN A 294 -9.28 -19.39 -91.92
N ASP A 295 -9.73 -19.02 -90.72
CA ASP A 295 -9.42 -19.72 -89.47
C ASP A 295 -10.09 -21.13 -89.39
N ALA A 296 -11.08 -21.37 -90.27
CA ALA A 296 -11.97 -22.53 -90.41
C ALA A 296 -13.27 -22.51 -89.57
N PHE A 297 -13.76 -21.32 -89.19
CA PHE A 297 -15.05 -21.04 -88.53
C PHE A 297 -15.90 -20.02 -89.30
N ALA A 298 -16.31 -20.34 -90.54
CA ALA A 298 -17.42 -19.72 -91.28
C ALA A 298 -18.32 -18.70 -90.53
N ASP A 299 -18.31 -17.44 -90.99
CA ASP A 299 -18.89 -16.19 -90.44
C ASP A 299 -20.29 -16.29 -89.82
N GLY A 300 -21.13 -17.23 -90.29
CA GLY A 300 -22.42 -17.52 -89.67
C GLY A 300 -22.37 -18.18 -88.29
N GLY A 301 -21.18 -18.54 -87.79
CA GLY A 301 -20.93 -19.18 -86.49
C GLY A 301 -19.81 -18.55 -85.66
N ASP A 302 -19.12 -17.55 -86.20
CA ASP A 302 -18.06 -16.78 -85.54
C ASP A 302 -18.58 -15.39 -85.07
N CYS A 303 -17.83 -14.71 -84.19
CA CYS A 303 -18.16 -13.39 -83.64
C CYS A 303 -17.36 -12.21 -84.22
N ALA A 304 -16.24 -12.45 -84.89
CA ALA A 304 -15.38 -11.43 -85.49
C ALA A 304 -14.77 -11.88 -86.83
N PRO A 305 -15.57 -12.09 -87.91
CA PRO A 305 -15.14 -12.89 -89.08
C PRO A 305 -14.11 -12.25 -90.04
N LEU A 306 -13.40 -11.23 -89.57
CA LEU A 306 -12.34 -10.51 -90.24
C LEU A 306 -11.18 -10.27 -89.24
N ASP A 307 -10.95 -11.23 -88.34
CA ASP A 307 -9.81 -11.29 -87.41
C ASP A 307 -9.57 -12.75 -86.93
N PRO A 308 -8.71 -13.54 -87.60
CA PRO A 308 -8.49 -14.97 -87.36
C PRO A 308 -7.66 -15.24 -86.08
N ALA A 309 -7.69 -14.30 -85.14
CA ALA A 309 -7.25 -14.42 -83.76
C ALA A 309 -8.41 -14.40 -82.75
N LEU A 310 -9.64 -14.10 -83.18
CA LEU A 310 -10.86 -13.96 -82.36
C LEU A 310 -11.92 -14.94 -82.90
N HIS A 311 -12.01 -16.12 -82.29
CA HIS A 311 -12.82 -17.22 -82.83
C HIS A 311 -13.22 -18.24 -81.74
N PRO A 312 -14.26 -19.08 -81.96
CA PRO A 312 -14.77 -20.05 -80.99
C PRO A 312 -13.71 -20.94 -80.28
N GLY A 313 -13.34 -20.56 -79.05
CA GLY A 313 -12.38 -21.27 -78.19
C GLY A 313 -10.91 -20.83 -78.26
N THR A 314 -10.66 -19.55 -78.51
CA THR A 314 -9.37 -18.85 -78.27
C THR A 314 -9.05 -18.70 -76.77
N ASP A 315 -7.83 -18.27 -76.40
CA ASP A 315 -7.49 -17.83 -75.03
C ASP A 315 -7.72 -16.31 -74.89
N GLU A 316 -8.63 -15.91 -73.99
CA GLU A 316 -9.00 -14.50 -73.70
C GLU A 316 -7.84 -13.56 -73.33
N ARG A 317 -8.09 -12.24 -73.48
CA ARG A 317 -7.16 -11.15 -73.13
C ARG A 317 -7.83 -10.08 -72.26
N CYS A 318 -7.11 -9.01 -71.95
CA CYS A 318 -7.64 -7.88 -71.18
C CYS A 318 -7.58 -6.60 -72.02
N ASP A 319 -8.39 -6.59 -73.08
CA ASP A 319 -8.48 -5.50 -74.05
C ASP A 319 -9.94 -5.12 -74.40
N GLY A 320 -10.93 -5.77 -73.78
CA GLY A 320 -12.35 -5.43 -73.86
C GLY A 320 -13.07 -6.10 -75.02
N VAL A 321 -12.52 -7.22 -75.51
CA VAL A 321 -13.00 -8.00 -76.65
C VAL A 321 -13.40 -9.40 -76.18
N ASP A 322 -14.51 -9.92 -76.70
CA ASP A 322 -14.91 -11.34 -76.62
C ASP A 322 -14.11 -12.09 -77.69
N GLY A 323 -13.03 -12.76 -77.30
CA GLY A 323 -12.08 -13.41 -78.23
C GLY A 323 -12.33 -14.90 -78.44
N ASP A 324 -12.97 -15.57 -77.50
CA ASP A 324 -13.41 -16.97 -77.58
C ASP A 324 -14.87 -17.15 -78.07
N CYS A 325 -15.63 -16.06 -78.23
CA CYS A 325 -17.00 -15.99 -78.72
C CYS A 325 -18.08 -16.68 -77.84
N ASP A 326 -17.83 -16.91 -76.54
CA ASP A 326 -18.82 -17.40 -75.55
C ASP A 326 -19.98 -16.41 -75.30
N GLY A 327 -19.76 -15.11 -75.52
CA GLY A 327 -20.65 -14.03 -75.11
C GLY A 327 -20.30 -13.41 -73.76
N SER A 328 -19.11 -13.74 -73.24
CA SER A 328 -18.43 -13.11 -72.11
C SER A 328 -17.33 -12.15 -72.65
N VAL A 329 -16.57 -11.47 -71.79
CA VAL A 329 -15.53 -10.51 -72.21
C VAL A 329 -14.42 -10.49 -71.16
N ASP A 330 -13.17 -10.74 -71.58
CA ASP A 330 -11.96 -10.81 -70.75
C ASP A 330 -11.99 -11.84 -69.60
N GLU A 331 -12.89 -12.84 -69.59
CA GLU A 331 -13.09 -13.65 -68.39
C GLU A 331 -11.99 -14.70 -68.16
N GLY A 332 -11.67 -14.93 -66.88
CA GLY A 332 -10.55 -15.79 -66.50
C GLY A 332 -9.17 -15.17 -66.73
N VAL A 333 -9.09 -13.93 -67.23
CA VAL A 333 -7.82 -13.20 -67.42
C VAL A 333 -7.42 -12.48 -66.14
N PHE A 334 -6.18 -12.72 -65.70
CA PHE A 334 -5.60 -12.14 -64.50
C PHE A 334 -4.15 -11.72 -64.73
N GLU A 335 -3.76 -10.52 -64.27
CA GLU A 335 -2.36 -10.08 -64.24
C GLU A 335 -1.86 -9.96 -62.77
N PRO A 336 -0.59 -10.34 -62.48
CA PRO A 336 0.03 -10.07 -61.18
C PRO A 336 0.15 -8.58 -60.90
N CYS A 337 -0.32 -8.14 -59.73
CA CYS A 337 -0.36 -6.73 -59.35
C CYS A 337 0.24 -6.51 -57.96
N TYR A 338 0.82 -5.33 -57.72
CA TYR A 338 1.42 -4.95 -56.45
C TYR A 338 1.53 -3.41 -56.37
N GLY A 339 0.97 -2.78 -55.34
CA GLY A 339 1.04 -1.33 -55.13
C GLY A 339 2.12 -0.88 -54.14
N GLY A 340 2.82 -1.84 -53.51
CA GLY A 340 3.98 -1.56 -52.65
C GLY A 340 5.21 -1.05 -53.41
N ALA A 341 6.25 -0.65 -52.68
CA ALA A 341 7.43 -0.01 -53.24
C ALA A 341 8.26 -0.91 -54.16
N ASP A 342 9.00 -0.29 -55.09
CA ASP A 342 9.92 -0.98 -56.02
C ASP A 342 11.00 -1.77 -55.26
N GLY A 343 10.79 -3.08 -55.12
CA GLY A 343 11.73 -4.02 -54.51
C GLY A 343 11.10 -4.93 -53.44
N THR A 344 10.02 -4.51 -52.78
CA THR A 344 9.43 -5.24 -51.64
C THR A 344 8.53 -6.42 -52.04
N ALA A 345 8.21 -6.57 -53.33
CA ALA A 345 7.33 -7.61 -53.86
C ALA A 345 7.92 -9.02 -53.71
N GLY A 346 7.30 -9.87 -52.88
CA GLY A 346 7.77 -11.24 -52.62
C GLY A 346 8.89 -11.33 -51.58
N ILE A 347 9.14 -10.24 -50.85
CA ILE A 347 9.99 -10.19 -49.65
C ILE A 347 9.08 -10.25 -48.42
N GLY A 348 9.58 -10.78 -47.29
CA GLY A 348 8.81 -10.94 -46.06
C GLY A 348 7.49 -11.67 -46.22
N ARG A 349 6.44 -11.07 -45.68
CA ARG A 349 5.04 -11.48 -45.92
C ARG A 349 4.45 -10.89 -47.21
N CYS A 350 5.11 -9.93 -47.86
CA CYS A 350 4.55 -9.21 -49.00
C CYS A 350 4.37 -10.12 -50.21
N ALA A 351 3.20 -10.00 -50.82
CA ALA A 351 2.79 -10.83 -51.95
C ALA A 351 2.17 -9.95 -53.04
N ALA A 352 2.51 -10.25 -54.29
CA ALA A 352 1.73 -9.77 -55.42
C ALA A 352 0.32 -10.40 -55.38
N GLY A 353 -0.69 -9.57 -55.56
CA GLY A 353 -2.06 -10.01 -55.76
C GLY A 353 -2.32 -10.40 -57.22
N LEU A 354 -3.58 -10.65 -57.52
CA LEU A 354 -4.07 -10.74 -58.90
C LEU A 354 -5.14 -9.67 -59.11
N ALA A 355 -5.01 -8.90 -60.18
CA ALA A 355 -6.09 -8.10 -60.71
C ALA A 355 -6.82 -8.96 -61.74
N ALA A 356 -8.13 -9.13 -61.58
CA ALA A 356 -8.98 -9.67 -62.63
C ALA A 356 -9.19 -8.58 -63.70
N CYS A 357 -9.31 -8.97 -64.96
CA CYS A 357 -9.83 -8.04 -65.96
C CYS A 357 -11.35 -7.86 -65.76
N GLU A 358 -11.82 -6.63 -65.93
CA GLU A 358 -13.24 -6.30 -66.08
C GLU A 358 -13.38 -5.27 -67.22
N ALA A 359 -13.78 -5.72 -68.41
CA ALA A 359 -14.09 -4.91 -69.60
C ALA A 359 -12.92 -4.00 -70.07
N GLY A 360 -11.82 -4.61 -70.50
CA GLY A 360 -10.64 -3.94 -71.06
C GLY A 360 -9.81 -3.17 -70.04
N SER A 361 -9.97 -3.46 -68.75
CA SER A 361 -9.14 -2.89 -67.69
C SER A 361 -8.97 -3.85 -66.52
N PHE A 362 -7.75 -3.94 -65.99
CA PHE A 362 -7.50 -4.67 -64.76
C PHE A 362 -8.08 -3.91 -63.56
N GLY A 363 -8.92 -4.60 -62.79
CA GLY A 363 -9.62 -4.05 -61.62
C GLY A 363 -8.70 -3.83 -60.41
N ALA A 364 -9.32 -3.64 -59.24
CA ALA A 364 -8.58 -3.51 -57.99
C ALA A 364 -7.71 -4.75 -57.72
N CYS A 365 -6.48 -4.54 -57.24
CA CYS A 365 -5.55 -5.63 -56.95
C CYS A 365 -6.03 -6.48 -55.76
N VAL A 366 -6.48 -7.71 -56.01
CA VAL A 366 -7.03 -8.58 -54.95
C VAL A 366 -5.97 -9.54 -54.43
N GLY A 367 -5.83 -9.57 -53.10
CA GLY A 367 -4.93 -10.51 -52.41
C GLY A 367 -3.46 -10.11 -52.39
N ALA A 368 -3.12 -8.88 -52.81
CA ALA A 368 -1.81 -8.31 -52.51
C ALA A 368 -1.65 -8.11 -50.99
N VAL A 369 -0.41 -8.23 -50.53
CA VAL A 369 0.02 -7.86 -49.18
C VAL A 369 1.13 -6.85 -49.35
N GLU A 370 0.86 -5.60 -49.00
CA GLU A 370 1.74 -4.46 -49.18
C GLU A 370 2.55 -4.17 -47.90
N PRO A 371 3.64 -3.38 -47.98
CA PRO A 371 4.43 -3.00 -46.82
C PRO A 371 3.62 -2.29 -45.74
N GLU A 372 3.72 -2.74 -44.50
CA GLU A 372 3.29 -2.01 -43.30
C GLU A 372 4.51 -1.86 -42.36
N ALA A 373 4.50 -0.88 -41.45
CA ALA A 373 5.63 -0.71 -40.53
C ALA A 373 5.82 -1.93 -39.60
N GLU A 374 7.08 -2.36 -39.44
CA GLU A 374 7.51 -3.52 -38.64
C GLU A 374 6.84 -3.63 -37.26
N ARG A 375 6.33 -4.82 -36.95
CA ARG A 375 5.92 -5.25 -35.61
C ARG A 375 6.86 -6.36 -35.19
N CYS A 376 7.40 -6.23 -33.98
CA CYS A 376 8.46 -7.11 -33.50
C CYS A 376 7.92 -8.50 -33.06
N ASP A 377 7.36 -9.28 -34.01
CA ASP A 377 6.65 -10.55 -33.82
C ASP A 377 7.27 -11.77 -34.53
N LEU A 378 8.46 -11.60 -35.14
CA LEU A 378 9.20 -12.55 -35.99
C LEU A 378 8.67 -12.71 -37.43
N VAL A 379 7.95 -11.72 -37.95
CA VAL A 379 7.58 -11.56 -39.37
C VAL A 379 8.30 -10.32 -39.94
N ASP A 380 8.51 -10.33 -41.26
CA ASP A 380 9.05 -9.22 -42.06
C ASP A 380 7.84 -8.60 -42.79
N GLU A 381 7.48 -7.38 -42.40
CA GLU A 381 6.21 -6.71 -42.66
C GLU A 381 6.33 -5.45 -43.50
N ASP A 382 7.45 -4.74 -43.37
CA ASP A 382 7.83 -3.63 -44.26
C ASP A 382 8.51 -4.13 -45.55
N CYS A 383 8.96 -5.39 -45.55
CA CYS A 383 9.40 -6.12 -46.72
C CYS A 383 10.73 -5.61 -47.32
N ASP A 384 11.59 -5.02 -46.49
CA ASP A 384 13.03 -4.74 -46.73
C ASP A 384 13.86 -6.05 -46.92
N GLY A 385 13.49 -7.14 -46.24
CA GLY A 385 14.16 -8.45 -46.33
C GLY A 385 15.09 -8.80 -45.18
N LEU A 386 15.06 -8.00 -44.12
CA LEU A 386 15.48 -8.35 -42.77
C LEU A 386 14.26 -8.93 -41.99
N VAL A 387 14.27 -8.90 -40.66
CA VAL A 387 13.19 -9.37 -39.75
C VAL A 387 13.46 -8.75 -38.36
N ASP A 388 12.48 -8.04 -37.78
CA ASP A 388 12.59 -7.36 -36.47
C ASP A 388 13.77 -6.35 -36.37
N GLU A 389 14.17 -5.70 -37.46
CA GLU A 389 15.24 -4.69 -37.46
C GLU A 389 14.81 -3.35 -36.83
N GLY A 390 15.74 -2.71 -36.13
CA GLY A 390 15.37 -1.76 -35.07
C GLY A 390 15.15 -2.51 -33.74
N THR A 391 16.19 -3.24 -33.32
CA THR A 391 16.18 -4.35 -32.34
C THR A 391 15.66 -4.05 -30.92
N ASP A 392 15.30 -2.81 -30.63
CA ASP A 392 14.76 -2.39 -29.34
C ASP A 392 13.23 -2.40 -29.44
N ARG A 393 12.62 -3.52 -29.03
CA ARG A 393 11.18 -3.64 -28.79
C ARG A 393 10.76 -2.54 -27.83
N ALA A 394 9.99 -1.58 -28.33
CA ALA A 394 9.46 -0.49 -27.53
C ALA A 394 8.11 -0.88 -26.93
N PHE A 395 7.85 -0.39 -25.73
CA PHE A 395 6.61 -0.59 -24.95
C PHE A 395 5.92 0.76 -24.83
N VAL A 396 4.59 0.82 -24.85
CA VAL A 396 3.87 2.09 -24.62
C VAL A 396 4.33 2.69 -23.30
N ASP A 397 4.61 3.99 -23.29
CA ASP A 397 5.09 4.79 -22.15
C ASP A 397 4.26 6.08 -22.15
N ALA A 398 3.04 6.00 -21.60
CA ALA A 398 2.03 7.04 -21.74
C ALA A 398 2.18 8.20 -20.74
N ASP A 399 3.04 8.07 -19.72
CA ASP A 399 3.36 9.17 -18.79
C ASP A 399 4.77 9.76 -18.93
N GLY A 400 5.73 9.03 -19.52
CA GLY A 400 7.07 9.50 -19.89
C GLY A 400 8.17 9.18 -18.88
N ASP A 401 8.00 8.18 -18.02
CA ASP A 401 8.98 7.77 -17.00
C ASP A 401 10.17 6.97 -17.57
N GLY A 402 10.00 6.33 -18.73
CA GLY A 402 11.02 5.54 -19.42
C GLY A 402 10.91 4.02 -19.22
N PHE A 403 9.87 3.54 -18.55
CA PHE A 403 9.37 2.18 -18.58
C PHE A 403 7.99 2.12 -19.27
N GLY A 404 7.56 0.92 -19.66
CA GLY A 404 6.25 0.72 -20.28
C GLY A 404 5.60 -0.62 -19.94
N VAL A 405 4.27 -0.67 -20.03
CA VAL A 405 3.50 -1.85 -19.60
C VAL A 405 3.76 -3.12 -20.42
N VAL A 406 3.83 -4.24 -19.71
CA VAL A 406 4.08 -5.56 -20.31
C VAL A 406 2.82 -6.10 -21.00
N GLY A 407 2.80 -6.06 -22.34
CA GLY A 407 1.82 -6.78 -23.16
C GLY A 407 0.80 -5.91 -23.90
N GLN A 408 1.02 -4.61 -24.00
CA GLN A 408 0.45 -3.76 -25.07
C GLN A 408 1.37 -3.78 -26.31
N ASP A 409 0.91 -3.22 -27.42
CA ASP A 409 1.51 -3.39 -28.75
C ASP A 409 3.01 -3.01 -28.81
N HIS A 410 3.80 -3.87 -29.45
CA HIS A 410 5.24 -3.68 -29.65
C HIS A 410 5.53 -2.97 -30.97
N VAL A 411 6.06 -1.76 -30.90
CA VAL A 411 6.69 -1.06 -32.04
C VAL A 411 8.18 -1.38 -32.03
N CYS A 412 8.78 -1.56 -33.21
CA CYS A 412 10.22 -1.71 -33.34
C CYS A 412 10.90 -0.34 -33.36
N GLY A 413 11.76 -0.06 -32.38
CA GLY A 413 12.48 1.21 -32.25
C GLY A 413 11.83 2.24 -31.32
N LEU A 414 12.68 3.06 -30.69
CA LEU A 414 12.29 4.06 -29.68
C LEU A 414 11.67 5.31 -30.33
N VAL A 415 10.36 5.30 -30.54
CA VAL A 415 9.55 6.46 -30.94
C VAL A 415 8.97 7.22 -29.73
N PRO A 416 8.64 8.52 -29.84
CA PRO A 416 8.05 9.28 -28.73
C PRO A 416 6.74 8.66 -28.21
N GLY A 417 6.59 8.56 -26.89
CA GLY A 417 5.46 7.86 -26.23
C GLY A 417 5.68 6.34 -26.06
N TYR A 418 6.90 5.86 -26.27
CA TYR A 418 7.30 4.48 -26.02
C TYR A 418 8.66 4.41 -25.31
N ALA A 419 8.81 3.44 -24.40
CA ALA A 419 10.02 3.13 -23.64
C ALA A 419 10.75 1.91 -24.22
N ALA A 420 12.10 1.89 -24.11
CA ALA A 420 12.90 0.69 -24.40
C ALA A 420 12.98 -0.30 -23.22
N ALA A 421 12.54 0.11 -22.02
CA ALA A 421 12.44 -0.75 -20.85
C ALA A 421 10.98 -1.15 -20.61
N SER A 422 10.79 -2.33 -20.02
CA SER A 422 9.47 -2.85 -19.67
C SER A 422 9.44 -3.30 -18.22
N GLY A 423 8.22 -3.44 -17.71
CA GLY A 423 7.95 -3.92 -16.36
C GLY A 423 7.14 -2.94 -15.52
N ASP A 424 6.75 -1.79 -16.08
CA ASP A 424 5.72 -0.98 -15.45
C ASP A 424 4.37 -1.75 -15.38
N CYS A 425 3.59 -1.39 -14.37
CA CYS A 425 2.34 -1.97 -13.96
C CYS A 425 1.19 -0.93 -13.85
N ASP A 426 1.44 0.39 -14.00
CA ASP A 426 0.42 1.44 -14.11
C ASP A 426 0.91 2.66 -14.94
N ASP A 427 0.86 2.52 -16.28
CA ASP A 427 1.32 3.42 -17.38
C ASP A 427 0.83 4.89 -17.34
N ALA A 428 0.18 5.29 -16.26
CA ALA A 428 -0.38 6.61 -16.01
C ALA A 428 0.21 7.29 -14.76
N GLN A 429 1.14 6.66 -14.03
CA GLN A 429 1.70 7.12 -12.75
C GLN A 429 3.24 7.04 -12.66
N LEU A 430 3.95 8.09 -13.13
CA LEU A 430 5.41 8.42 -13.04
C LEU A 430 6.22 8.03 -11.76
N GLU A 431 5.58 7.57 -10.69
CA GLU A 431 6.22 7.09 -9.45
C GLU A 431 6.15 5.55 -9.30
N VAL A 432 5.51 4.84 -10.24
CA VAL A 432 5.33 3.38 -10.33
C VAL A 432 6.20 2.88 -11.49
N ASN A 433 7.26 2.11 -11.20
CA ASN A 433 8.15 1.51 -12.21
C ASN A 433 9.19 0.58 -11.58
N PRO A 434 9.81 -0.35 -12.34
CA PRO A 434 10.88 -1.26 -11.87
C PRO A 434 12.14 -0.66 -11.22
N LEU A 435 12.27 0.67 -11.11
CA LEU A 435 13.37 1.35 -10.39
C LEU A 435 12.89 2.26 -9.23
N ALA A 436 11.58 2.29 -8.96
CA ALA A 436 11.01 3.00 -7.82
C ALA A 436 11.52 2.44 -6.47
N PHE A 437 11.21 3.14 -5.38
CA PHE A 437 11.64 2.73 -4.04
C PHE A 437 10.45 2.36 -3.17
N ASP A 438 10.04 1.09 -3.24
CA ASP A 438 8.89 0.62 -2.49
C ASP A 438 9.19 0.33 -1.00
N LEU A 439 8.25 0.71 -0.12
CA LEU A 439 8.22 0.42 1.31
C LEU A 439 6.80 0.09 1.78
N PRO A 440 6.58 -0.99 2.56
CA PRO A 440 5.24 -1.42 2.97
C PRO A 440 4.38 -0.33 3.61
N ASP A 441 3.32 0.11 2.91
CA ASP A 441 2.53 1.29 3.29
C ASP A 441 1.07 0.96 3.69
N LEU A 442 0.10 1.86 3.46
CA LEU A 442 -1.34 1.62 3.62
C LEU A 442 -2.18 2.03 2.39
N THR A 443 -1.51 2.33 1.29
CA THR A 443 -2.05 2.56 -0.06
C THR A 443 -2.04 1.24 -0.84
N PHE A 444 -1.09 0.34 -0.52
CA PHE A 444 -0.90 -1.00 -1.07
C PHE A 444 -0.48 -1.01 -2.56
N THR A 445 0.15 0.08 -3.01
CA THR A 445 0.73 0.19 -4.35
C THR A 445 2.05 -0.56 -4.41
N ASP A 446 2.18 -1.47 -5.37
CA ASP A 446 3.43 -2.17 -5.72
C ASP A 446 4.27 -1.20 -6.58
N LEU A 447 5.07 -0.35 -5.94
CA LEU A 447 5.74 0.75 -6.63
C LEU A 447 6.88 0.26 -7.53
N ASP A 448 7.63 -0.78 -7.11
CA ASP A 448 8.72 -1.36 -7.90
C ASP A 448 8.28 -2.50 -8.85
N CYS A 449 6.95 -2.67 -9.03
CA CYS A 449 6.29 -3.65 -9.90
C CYS A 449 6.84 -5.10 -9.74
N ASP A 450 7.33 -5.42 -8.55
CA ASP A 450 7.95 -6.69 -8.17
C ASP A 450 6.89 -7.79 -7.92
N GLY A 451 5.63 -7.39 -7.74
CA GLY A 451 4.52 -8.22 -7.26
C GLY A 451 4.26 -8.10 -5.76
N VAL A 452 4.90 -7.15 -5.07
CA VAL A 452 4.93 -7.05 -3.60
C VAL A 452 5.06 -5.59 -3.15
N ASP A 453 4.01 -5.05 -2.53
CA ASP A 453 4.04 -3.82 -1.72
C ASP A 453 5.21 -3.87 -0.70
N GLY A 454 6.28 -3.18 -1.07
CA GLY A 454 7.54 -3.02 -0.35
C GLY A 454 8.71 -3.90 -0.79
N ALA A 455 9.86 -3.25 -1.06
CA ALA A 455 11.12 -3.82 -1.56
C ALA A 455 11.43 -5.27 -1.13
N ALA A 456 10.98 -6.24 -1.94
CA ALA A 456 10.97 -7.66 -1.61
C ALA A 456 12.36 -8.24 -1.31
N VAL A 457 13.40 -7.73 -1.98
CA VAL A 457 14.81 -8.15 -1.78
C VAL A 457 15.37 -7.81 -0.40
N ARG A 458 14.65 -7.01 0.41
CA ARG A 458 15.00 -6.63 1.79
C ARG A 458 14.03 -7.19 2.84
N MET A 459 13.08 -8.02 2.40
CA MET A 459 12.09 -8.67 3.25
C MET A 459 12.36 -10.17 3.39
N VAL A 460 11.76 -10.76 4.43
CA VAL A 460 11.69 -12.23 4.59
C VAL A 460 10.23 -12.65 4.63
N PHE A 461 9.90 -13.65 3.82
CA PHE A 461 8.55 -14.12 3.60
C PHE A 461 8.19 -15.22 4.60
N VAL A 462 7.07 -15.07 5.29
CA VAL A 462 6.58 -15.98 6.33
C VAL A 462 5.13 -16.36 6.07
N ARG A 463 4.79 -17.66 6.14
CA ARG A 463 3.43 -18.17 5.92
C ARG A 463 3.12 -19.31 6.90
N PRO A 464 1.98 -19.30 7.63
CA PRO A 464 1.75 -20.25 8.74
C PRO A 464 1.71 -21.74 8.39
N ASP A 465 1.50 -22.11 7.12
CA ASP A 465 1.41 -23.50 6.63
C ASP A 465 2.63 -23.92 5.76
N ALA A 466 3.71 -23.14 5.78
CA ALA A 466 4.91 -23.41 5.00
C ALA A 466 5.72 -24.63 5.50
N ASP A 467 6.73 -25.03 4.72
CA ASP A 467 7.67 -26.08 5.15
C ASP A 467 8.57 -25.58 6.30
N ALA A 468 8.82 -26.45 7.29
CA ALA A 468 9.82 -26.22 8.33
C ALA A 468 11.24 -26.00 7.76
N LEU A 469 11.48 -26.48 6.54
CA LEU A 469 12.70 -26.31 5.74
C LEU A 469 12.57 -25.23 4.65
N GLY A 470 11.66 -24.26 4.83
CA GLY A 470 11.71 -22.98 4.10
C GLY A 470 13.04 -22.24 4.32
N ASP A 471 13.35 -21.32 3.42
CA ASP A 471 14.56 -20.49 3.45
C ASP A 471 14.26 -18.98 3.57
N GLY A 472 13.00 -18.59 3.46
CA GLY A 472 12.51 -17.21 3.62
C GLY A 472 12.24 -16.47 2.32
N THR A 473 12.43 -17.12 1.16
CA THR A 473 12.06 -16.59 -0.17
C THR A 473 10.54 -16.65 -0.42
N ARG A 474 10.05 -15.95 -1.46
CA ARG A 474 8.63 -15.99 -1.88
C ARG A 474 8.14 -17.41 -2.20
N ASP A 475 8.97 -18.22 -2.84
CA ASP A 475 8.66 -19.63 -3.18
C ASP A 475 8.73 -20.57 -1.97
N ARG A 476 9.65 -20.28 -1.03
CA ARG A 476 9.93 -21.13 0.13
C ARG A 476 9.93 -20.32 1.44
N PRO A 477 8.78 -19.71 1.79
CA PRO A 477 8.66 -18.91 3.00
C PRO A 477 8.95 -19.74 4.26
N PHE A 478 9.33 -19.06 5.34
CA PHE A 478 9.42 -19.72 6.64
C PHE A 478 8.03 -19.98 7.24
N GLN A 479 7.90 -21.05 8.02
CA GLN A 479 6.69 -21.34 8.82
C GLN A 479 6.58 -20.48 10.11
N SER A 480 7.57 -19.65 10.42
CA SER A 480 7.60 -18.85 11.66
C SER A 480 8.43 -17.57 11.57
N VAL A 481 8.00 -16.55 12.31
CA VAL A 481 8.73 -15.29 12.50
C VAL A 481 10.02 -15.52 13.30
N ALA A 482 10.05 -16.51 14.20
CA ALA A 482 11.28 -16.96 14.85
C ALA A 482 12.39 -17.38 13.87
N GLN A 483 12.06 -18.01 12.74
CA GLN A 483 13.04 -18.35 11.69
C GLN A 483 13.50 -17.10 10.91
N ALA A 484 12.57 -16.22 10.52
CA ALA A 484 12.89 -14.96 9.84
C ALA A 484 13.83 -14.07 10.68
N ASN A 485 13.54 -13.92 11.98
CA ASN A 485 14.40 -13.22 12.94
C ASN A 485 15.79 -13.85 13.12
N ALA A 486 15.95 -15.15 12.85
CA ALA A 486 17.23 -15.85 12.88
C ALA A 486 18.04 -15.68 11.59
N LEU A 487 17.40 -15.37 10.45
CA LEU A 487 18.03 -14.98 9.19
C LEU A 487 18.45 -13.50 9.21
N ALA A 488 17.54 -12.60 9.61
CA ALA A 488 17.80 -11.17 9.85
C ALA A 488 18.78 -10.91 11.03
N GLY A 489 19.21 -11.97 11.72
CA GLY A 489 20.31 -11.95 12.68
C GLY A 489 21.68 -12.33 12.11
N ARG A 490 21.75 -12.63 10.82
CA ARG A 490 22.96 -13.00 10.07
C ARG A 490 23.20 -12.05 8.91
N ASP A 491 22.12 -11.60 8.26
CA ASP A 491 22.13 -10.59 7.22
C ASP A 491 21.52 -9.27 7.73
N PRO A 492 22.28 -8.14 7.74
CA PRO A 492 21.79 -6.85 8.20
C PRO A 492 21.04 -6.03 7.12
N ASN A 493 20.94 -6.51 5.88
CA ASN A 493 20.21 -5.83 4.81
C ASN A 493 18.69 -6.02 4.93
N ILE A 494 18.29 -7.12 5.58
CA ILE A 494 16.90 -7.47 5.89
C ILE A 494 16.35 -6.52 6.94
N VAL A 495 15.28 -5.80 6.59
CA VAL A 495 14.60 -4.82 7.45
C VAL A 495 13.10 -5.02 7.57
N GLY A 496 12.52 -5.97 6.83
CA GLY A 496 11.10 -6.30 6.89
C GLY A 496 10.83 -7.81 6.96
N ILE A 497 9.65 -8.15 7.47
CA ILE A 497 9.09 -9.50 7.43
C ILE A 497 7.67 -9.38 6.87
N ALA A 498 7.45 -9.94 5.69
CA ALA A 498 6.13 -10.03 5.06
C ALA A 498 5.41 -11.28 5.61
N LEU A 499 4.37 -11.07 6.42
CA LEU A 499 3.59 -12.15 7.04
C LEU A 499 2.29 -12.35 6.28
N ALA A 500 2.20 -13.47 5.58
CA ALA A 500 0.99 -13.88 4.88
C ALA A 500 -0.18 -14.20 5.85
N ARG A 501 -1.39 -14.06 5.31
CA ARG A 501 -2.68 -14.30 5.99
C ARG A 501 -2.77 -15.66 6.69
N GLY A 502 -3.65 -15.73 7.69
CA GLY A 502 -3.90 -16.92 8.51
C GLY A 502 -3.25 -16.85 9.89
N THR A 503 -3.33 -17.94 10.66
CA THR A 503 -2.99 -17.95 12.09
C THR A 503 -1.62 -18.59 12.37
N LEU A 504 -0.69 -17.76 12.83
CA LEU A 504 0.64 -18.15 13.28
C LEU A 504 0.64 -18.35 14.82
N HIS A 505 0.84 -19.58 15.28
CA HIS A 505 0.77 -19.94 16.70
C HIS A 505 2.14 -19.84 17.41
N GLU A 506 2.68 -18.63 17.59
CA GLU A 506 3.93 -18.39 18.34
C GLU A 506 3.84 -17.17 19.28
N THR A 507 4.90 -16.92 20.07
CA THR A 507 5.09 -15.63 20.76
C THR A 507 6.22 -14.91 20.04
N VAL A 508 5.88 -13.86 19.30
CA VAL A 508 6.81 -13.12 18.45
C VAL A 508 7.68 -12.20 19.31
N ALA A 509 9.00 -12.36 19.22
CA ALA A 509 9.95 -11.36 19.70
C ALA A 509 10.31 -10.42 18.54
N LEU A 510 10.20 -9.10 18.74
CA LEU A 510 10.66 -8.14 17.75
C LEU A 510 12.18 -7.98 17.79
N ARG A 511 12.73 -7.57 16.66
CA ARG A 511 14.16 -7.34 16.47
C ARG A 511 14.39 -5.87 16.12
N ASP A 512 15.32 -5.24 16.83
CA ASP A 512 15.70 -3.85 16.62
C ASP A 512 16.06 -3.58 15.14
N GLY A 513 15.26 -2.76 14.46
CA GLY A 513 15.42 -2.41 13.05
C GLY A 513 14.87 -3.43 12.04
N VAL A 514 13.96 -4.33 12.45
CA VAL A 514 13.27 -5.28 11.54
C VAL A 514 11.77 -5.25 11.79
N SER A 515 11.04 -4.59 10.90
CA SER A 515 9.58 -4.44 10.92
C SER A 515 8.87 -5.76 10.60
N ILE A 516 7.59 -5.88 10.99
CA ILE A 516 6.70 -6.97 10.58
C ILE A 516 5.42 -6.38 9.98
N TYR A 517 5.13 -6.79 8.76
CA TYR A 517 4.05 -6.29 7.94
C TYR A 517 3.05 -7.42 7.68
N GLY A 518 1.81 -7.26 8.15
CA GLY A 518 0.70 -8.13 7.80
C GLY A 518 0.01 -7.69 6.50
N GLY A 519 -1.00 -8.46 6.09
CA GLY A 519 -1.84 -8.15 4.94
C GLY A 519 -1.45 -8.83 3.63
N TYR A 520 -0.52 -9.80 3.59
CA TYR A 520 -0.09 -10.44 2.34
C TYR A 520 -0.85 -11.74 2.04
N ASP A 521 -1.03 -12.08 0.76
CA ASP A 521 -1.47 -13.42 0.34
C ASP A 521 -0.49 -14.11 -0.63
N ALA A 522 0.25 -15.08 -0.12
CA ALA A 522 1.17 -15.91 -0.90
C ALA A 522 0.48 -16.79 -1.97
N ALA A 523 -0.84 -16.96 -1.93
CA ALA A 523 -1.60 -17.59 -3.00
C ALA A 523 -1.93 -16.62 -4.16
N GLN A 524 -1.75 -15.31 -3.94
CA GLN A 524 -1.91 -14.24 -4.93
C GLN A 524 -0.58 -13.52 -5.14
N LEU A 525 0.49 -14.30 -5.37
CA LEU A 525 1.87 -13.84 -5.64
C LEU A 525 2.54 -12.98 -4.56
N TRP A 526 1.96 -12.89 -3.37
CA TRP A 526 2.30 -11.93 -2.30
C TRP A 526 1.82 -10.49 -2.54
N ALA A 527 0.76 -10.31 -3.33
CA ALA A 527 -0.08 -9.11 -3.27
C ALA A 527 -0.58 -8.86 -1.84
N ARG A 528 -0.83 -7.58 -1.51
CA ARG A 528 -1.18 -7.13 -0.17
C ARG A 528 -2.51 -6.37 -0.14
N ASP A 529 -3.32 -6.61 0.89
CA ASP A 529 -4.62 -5.96 1.08
C ASP A 529 -5.10 -6.03 2.55
N VAL A 530 -5.98 -5.10 2.94
CA VAL A 530 -6.59 -5.01 4.27
C VAL A 530 -7.42 -6.25 4.65
N THR A 531 -7.94 -7.02 3.68
CA THR A 531 -8.73 -8.25 3.92
C THR A 531 -7.88 -9.52 4.12
N PHE A 532 -6.58 -9.47 3.84
CA PHE A 532 -5.67 -10.61 3.96
C PHE A 532 -5.16 -10.76 5.41
N GLU A 533 -6.08 -11.01 6.33
CA GLU A 533 -5.82 -10.95 7.78
C GLU A 533 -4.71 -11.93 8.24
N SER A 534 -3.58 -11.36 8.66
CA SER A 534 -2.46 -12.05 9.30
C SER A 534 -2.64 -12.04 10.83
N ILE A 535 -2.77 -13.22 11.44
CA ILE A 535 -3.07 -13.40 12.87
C ILE A 535 -1.86 -14.01 13.58
N ILE A 536 -1.38 -13.36 14.64
CA ILE A 536 -0.41 -13.93 15.59
C ILE A 536 -1.20 -14.39 16.82
N GLU A 537 -1.36 -15.71 16.99
CA GLU A 537 -1.95 -16.27 18.21
C GLU A 537 -0.86 -16.65 19.21
N ALA A 538 -0.90 -16.01 20.38
CA ALA A 538 0.08 -16.19 21.44
C ALA A 538 0.30 -17.66 21.84
N ALA A 539 1.57 -18.08 21.88
CA ALA A 539 1.96 -19.37 22.44
C ALA A 539 1.51 -19.56 23.91
N PRO A 540 1.58 -20.77 24.49
CA PRO A 540 1.25 -21.01 25.90
C PRO A 540 2.08 -20.16 26.87
N ALA A 541 1.52 -19.88 28.05
CA ALA A 541 2.12 -18.97 29.02
C ALA A 541 3.47 -19.45 29.57
N VAL A 542 4.42 -18.52 29.70
CA VAL A 542 5.74 -18.72 30.31
C VAL A 542 5.83 -17.85 31.56
N ASN A 543 6.31 -18.41 32.69
CA ASN A 543 6.42 -17.71 33.98
C ASN A 543 5.12 -17.00 34.44
N GLY A 544 3.95 -17.56 34.13
CA GLY A 544 2.65 -16.97 34.48
C GLY A 544 2.21 -15.83 33.55
N GLN A 545 2.88 -15.59 32.42
CA GLN A 545 2.45 -14.60 31.42
C GLN A 545 2.29 -15.20 30.03
N ARG A 546 1.22 -14.82 29.33
CA ARG A 546 0.98 -15.12 27.92
C ARG A 546 1.07 -13.84 27.11
N ARG A 547 1.93 -13.81 26.09
CA ARG A 547 2.21 -12.63 25.25
C ARG A 547 2.09 -13.00 23.78
N ALA A 548 1.40 -12.22 22.94
CA ALA A 548 1.45 -12.43 21.49
C ALA A 548 2.74 -11.84 20.91
N VAL A 549 3.08 -10.60 21.30
CA VAL A 549 4.29 -9.90 20.87
C VAL A 549 5.08 -9.36 22.06
N SER A 550 6.42 -9.41 21.96
CA SER A 550 7.36 -8.83 22.92
C SER A 550 8.41 -8.00 22.18
N ALA A 551 8.37 -6.68 22.36
CA ALA A 551 9.28 -5.70 21.78
C ALA A 551 10.22 -5.16 22.88
N ILE A 552 11.50 -5.53 22.84
CA ILE A 552 12.47 -5.16 23.89
C ILE A 552 13.70 -4.55 23.23
N ASP A 553 14.20 -3.42 23.76
CA ASP A 553 15.40 -2.72 23.26
C ASP A 553 15.29 -2.21 21.80
N ILE A 554 14.07 -1.91 21.34
CA ILE A 554 13.80 -1.41 19.98
C ILE A 554 14.14 0.08 19.87
N ARG A 555 15.24 0.43 19.21
CA ARG A 555 15.79 1.80 19.15
C ARG A 555 15.88 2.34 17.73
N ARG A 556 16.03 1.47 16.72
CA ARG A 556 15.90 1.79 15.30
C ARG A 556 14.42 1.71 14.89
N PRO A 557 13.99 2.49 13.88
CA PRO A 557 12.64 2.42 13.34
C PRO A 557 12.24 0.97 13.04
N THR A 558 11.15 0.54 13.67
CA THR A 558 10.66 -0.84 13.63
C THR A 558 9.13 -0.78 13.68
N ALA A 559 8.46 -1.15 12.60
CA ALA A 559 7.01 -1.09 12.49
C ALA A 559 6.36 -2.45 12.80
N LEU A 560 5.17 -2.41 13.40
CA LEU A 560 4.16 -3.44 13.27
C LEU A 560 2.96 -2.86 12.55
N GLN A 561 2.56 -3.49 11.45
CA GLN A 561 1.50 -2.95 10.60
C GLN A 561 0.50 -4.02 10.19
N LEU A 562 -0.80 -3.72 10.28
CA LEU A 562 -1.89 -4.56 9.75
C LEU A 562 -1.91 -6.00 10.32
N LEU A 563 -1.60 -6.13 11.62
CA LEU A 563 -1.52 -7.42 12.33
C LEU A 563 -2.65 -7.59 13.35
N THR A 564 -3.26 -8.78 13.37
CA THR A 564 -4.19 -9.19 14.44
C THR A 564 -3.44 -9.99 15.51
N LEU A 565 -3.41 -9.49 16.75
CA LEU A 565 -2.78 -10.16 17.89
C LEU A 565 -3.85 -10.86 18.73
N GLN A 566 -3.87 -12.19 18.75
CA GLN A 566 -4.84 -12.99 19.50
C GLN A 566 -4.19 -13.62 20.74
N VAL A 567 -4.74 -13.35 21.93
CA VAL A 567 -4.30 -13.97 23.19
C VAL A 567 -5.48 -14.71 23.83
N PRO A 568 -5.66 -16.02 23.61
CA PRO A 568 -6.81 -16.73 24.17
C PRO A 568 -6.81 -16.75 25.72
N ASP A 569 -8.00 -16.86 26.30
CA ASP A 569 -8.29 -16.88 27.75
C ASP A 569 -7.26 -17.69 28.57
N ALA A 570 -6.94 -17.18 29.76
CA ALA A 570 -6.02 -17.82 30.67
C ALA A 570 -6.51 -19.18 31.19
N LEU A 571 -5.61 -20.16 31.17
CA LEU A 571 -5.86 -21.53 31.66
C LEU A 571 -5.11 -21.86 32.95
N VAL A 572 -4.17 -21.00 33.35
CA VAL A 572 -3.34 -21.15 34.56
C VAL A 572 -3.75 -20.09 35.59
N GLN A 573 -3.76 -20.46 36.87
CA GLN A 573 -4.12 -19.54 37.96
C GLN A 573 -3.14 -18.38 38.07
N GLY A 574 -3.66 -17.16 38.28
CA GLY A 574 -2.88 -15.92 38.30
C GLY A 574 -2.29 -15.48 36.96
N GLN A 575 -2.52 -16.21 35.86
CA GLN A 575 -1.88 -15.94 34.56
C GLN A 575 -2.30 -14.57 34.01
N THR A 576 -1.32 -13.73 33.69
CA THR A 576 -1.56 -12.44 33.00
C THR A 576 -1.47 -12.60 31.49
N ASN A 577 -2.47 -12.12 30.77
CA ASN A 577 -2.51 -12.06 29.31
C ASN A 577 -2.11 -10.66 28.82
N ILE A 578 -1.26 -10.57 27.81
CA ILE A 578 -0.77 -9.31 27.22
C ILE A 578 -0.78 -9.44 25.69
N GLY A 579 -1.40 -8.50 24.97
CA GLY A 579 -1.30 -8.43 23.51
C GLY A 579 0.13 -8.14 23.07
N LEU A 580 0.62 -6.94 23.36
CA LEU A 580 1.98 -6.51 23.12
C LEU A 580 2.63 -5.96 24.40
N LEU A 581 3.80 -6.48 24.76
CA LEU A 581 4.72 -5.82 25.70
C LEU A 581 5.76 -5.04 24.91
N ALA A 582 5.94 -3.76 25.25
CA ALA A 582 7.02 -2.90 24.79
C ALA A 582 7.88 -2.46 25.99
N THR A 583 9.16 -2.80 26.00
CA THR A 583 10.10 -2.41 27.06
C THR A 583 11.33 -1.74 26.46
N ARG A 584 11.53 -0.46 26.79
CA ARG A 584 12.61 0.37 26.28
C ARG A 584 12.67 0.33 24.75
N ALA A 585 11.52 0.58 24.15
CA ALA A 585 11.22 0.45 22.73
C ALA A 585 10.88 1.79 22.04
N PRO A 586 11.71 2.86 22.16
CA PRO A 586 11.44 4.18 21.60
C PRO A 586 11.39 4.23 20.07
N GLY A 587 11.89 3.21 19.36
CA GLY A 587 11.84 3.10 17.90
C GLY A 587 10.65 2.30 17.35
N LEU A 588 9.71 1.88 18.21
CA LEU A 588 8.57 1.05 17.83
C LEU A 588 7.40 1.90 17.33
N ALA A 589 6.90 1.59 16.12
CA ALA A 589 5.66 2.14 15.58
C ALA A 589 4.59 1.04 15.44
N LEU A 590 3.37 1.32 15.84
CA LEU A 590 2.20 0.43 15.69
C LEU A 590 1.18 1.09 14.74
N LEU A 591 0.83 0.43 13.64
CA LEU A 591 -0.07 0.95 12.61
C LEU A 591 -1.18 -0.07 12.31
N GLU A 592 -2.46 0.26 12.50
CA GLU A 592 -3.59 -0.65 12.25
C GLU A 592 -3.46 -2.02 12.97
N VAL A 593 -2.75 -2.07 14.11
CA VAL A 593 -2.59 -3.28 14.92
C VAL A 593 -3.87 -3.53 15.74
N ARG A 594 -4.39 -4.75 15.69
CA ARG A 594 -5.66 -5.16 16.29
C ARG A 594 -5.45 -6.25 17.34
N ALA A 595 -5.48 -5.90 18.62
CA ALA A 595 -5.22 -6.84 19.71
C ALA A 595 -6.51 -7.31 20.42
N PHE A 596 -6.77 -8.61 20.38
CA PHE A 596 -7.87 -9.29 21.06
C PHE A 596 -7.32 -10.15 22.20
N VAL A 597 -7.50 -9.67 23.43
CA VAL A 597 -6.84 -10.23 24.62
C VAL A 597 -7.87 -10.83 25.55
N GLY A 598 -7.87 -12.16 25.66
CA GLY A 598 -8.74 -12.95 26.52
C GLY A 598 -8.44 -12.77 28.01
N ARG A 599 -9.33 -13.30 28.84
CA ARG A 599 -9.39 -13.11 30.29
C ARG A 599 -8.10 -13.48 31.02
N GLY A 600 -7.80 -12.74 32.09
CA GLY A 600 -6.75 -13.09 33.05
C GLY A 600 -7.16 -14.24 33.97
N GLY A 601 -6.18 -15.02 34.44
CA GLY A 601 -6.43 -16.24 35.21
C GLY A 601 -6.82 -15.99 36.66
N GLU A 602 -7.81 -16.72 37.19
CA GLU A 602 -8.22 -16.61 38.59
C GLU A 602 -7.06 -16.94 39.56
N GLY A 603 -6.96 -16.20 40.66
CA GLY A 603 -6.00 -16.45 41.73
C GLY A 603 -6.31 -17.74 42.50
N ALA A 604 -5.28 -18.46 42.92
CA ALA A 604 -5.42 -19.66 43.73
C ALA A 604 -5.85 -19.29 45.15
N SER A 605 -6.95 -19.84 45.63
CA SER A 605 -7.38 -19.66 47.03
C SER A 605 -6.40 -20.30 48.02
N GLY A 606 -6.20 -19.64 49.15
CA GLY A 606 -5.31 -20.06 50.22
C GLY A 606 -5.79 -21.31 50.94
N LEU A 607 -4.83 -22.10 51.42
CA LEU A 607 -5.08 -23.32 52.17
C LEU A 607 -5.54 -22.98 53.60
N ALA A 608 -6.53 -23.72 54.09
CA ALA A 608 -6.93 -23.68 55.49
C ALA A 608 -5.78 -24.17 56.41
N GLY A 609 -5.60 -23.48 57.53
CA GLY A 609 -4.68 -23.86 58.58
C GLY A 609 -5.08 -25.17 59.25
N LEU A 610 -4.08 -25.98 59.61
CA LEU A 610 -4.30 -27.23 60.33
C LEU A 610 -4.64 -26.96 61.80
N ASP A 611 -5.65 -27.63 62.32
CA ASP A 611 -5.97 -27.62 63.75
C ASP A 611 -4.79 -28.10 64.60
N GLY A 612 -4.59 -27.44 65.75
CA GLY A 612 -3.58 -27.78 66.74
C GLY A 612 -3.94 -29.07 67.47
N GLN A 613 -2.95 -29.92 67.73
CA GLN A 613 -3.16 -31.17 68.44
C GLN A 613 -3.46 -30.94 69.94
N ASP A 614 -4.38 -31.74 70.48
CA ASP A 614 -4.71 -31.72 71.90
C ASP A 614 -3.50 -32.15 72.77
N GLY A 615 -3.34 -31.51 73.93
CA GLY A 615 -2.29 -31.82 74.88
C GLY A 615 -2.61 -33.08 75.70
N GLY A 616 -1.61 -33.91 75.98
CA GLY A 616 -1.79 -35.12 76.77
C GLY A 616 -2.26 -34.86 78.21
N ASP A 617 -3.07 -35.77 78.73
CA ASP A 617 -3.49 -35.76 80.14
C ASP A 617 -2.30 -35.99 81.09
N GLY A 618 -2.33 -35.32 82.24
CA GLY A 618 -1.42 -35.62 83.34
C GLY A 618 -1.80 -36.93 84.03
N THR A 619 -0.81 -37.72 84.46
CA THR A 619 -1.06 -38.98 85.17
C THR A 619 -1.28 -38.75 86.66
N SER A 620 -2.10 -39.61 87.30
CA SER A 620 -2.39 -39.50 88.73
C SER A 620 -1.19 -39.83 89.61
N GLY A 621 -1.07 -39.14 90.75
CA GLY A 621 -0.05 -39.40 91.76
C GLY A 621 -0.34 -40.66 92.56
N GLY A 622 0.71 -41.41 92.89
CA GLY A 622 0.60 -42.66 93.64
C GLY A 622 0.19 -42.48 95.10
N ASP A 623 -0.61 -43.44 95.59
CA ASP A 623 -0.89 -43.64 97.01
C ASP A 623 0.38 -44.08 97.77
N CYS A 624 0.42 -43.86 99.09
CA CYS A 624 1.47 -44.34 100.02
C CYS A 624 2.92 -44.14 99.54
N GLY A 625 3.30 -42.92 99.13
CA GLY A 625 4.67 -42.63 98.67
C GLY A 625 5.02 -43.26 97.31
N GLY A 626 4.03 -43.72 96.54
CA GLY A 626 4.22 -44.17 95.16
C GLY A 626 4.73 -43.08 94.22
N ALA A 627 4.97 -43.45 92.96
CA ALA A 627 5.47 -42.53 91.95
C ALA A 627 4.60 -41.26 91.86
N PHE A 628 5.24 -40.10 91.77
CA PHE A 628 4.54 -38.85 91.50
C PHE A 628 3.90 -38.87 90.11
N GLY A 629 2.79 -38.17 89.94
CA GLY A 629 2.13 -38.08 88.65
C GLY A 629 3.04 -37.40 87.64
N GLN A 630 3.36 -38.06 86.53
CA GLN A 630 4.03 -37.44 85.40
C GLN A 630 3.10 -36.45 84.72
N GLY A 631 3.64 -35.28 84.37
CA GLY A 631 2.95 -34.30 83.56
C GLY A 631 2.62 -34.84 82.17
N GLY A 632 1.52 -34.37 81.58
CA GLY A 632 1.13 -34.78 80.24
C GLY A 632 2.15 -34.32 79.17
N VAL A 633 2.37 -35.14 78.15
CA VAL A 633 3.24 -34.82 77.01
C VAL A 633 2.49 -34.01 75.94
N SER A 634 3.21 -33.17 75.18
CA SER A 634 2.63 -32.40 74.07
C SER A 634 3.65 -32.17 72.97
N VAL A 635 3.24 -32.34 71.70
CA VAL A 635 4.13 -32.24 70.53
C VAL A 635 4.69 -30.83 70.30
N CYS A 636 4.04 -29.81 70.84
CA CYS A 636 4.50 -28.41 70.84
C CYS A 636 5.26 -28.04 72.13
N LEU A 637 5.85 -29.03 72.82
CA LEU A 637 6.73 -28.86 74.00
C LEU A 637 6.07 -28.20 75.23
N ALA A 638 4.74 -28.05 75.20
CA ALA A 638 3.93 -27.55 76.30
C ALA A 638 3.65 -28.65 77.35
N GLU A 639 4.68 -29.33 77.85
CA GLU A 639 4.52 -30.47 78.77
C GLU A 639 3.99 -30.06 80.15
N GLY A 640 3.16 -30.89 80.78
CA GLY A 640 2.63 -30.69 82.12
C GLY A 640 3.71 -30.69 83.21
N GLY A 641 3.42 -30.11 84.37
CA GLY A 641 4.30 -30.23 85.54
C GLY A 641 4.17 -31.60 86.23
N ASN A 642 5.27 -32.30 86.48
CA ASN A 642 5.25 -33.49 87.34
C ASN A 642 4.80 -33.12 88.76
N GLY A 643 3.99 -33.96 89.39
CA GLY A 643 3.61 -33.80 90.80
C GLY A 643 4.80 -33.93 91.76
N GLY A 644 4.63 -33.46 92.99
CA GLY A 644 5.60 -33.64 94.07
C GLY A 644 5.45 -35.00 94.76
N SER A 645 6.57 -35.62 95.15
CA SER A 645 6.52 -36.83 95.99
C SER A 645 5.98 -36.54 97.39
N GLY A 646 5.20 -37.46 97.95
CA GLY A 646 4.79 -37.39 99.36
C GLY A 646 5.99 -37.44 100.31
N GLY A 647 5.89 -36.76 101.46
CA GLY A 647 6.91 -36.78 102.51
C GLY A 647 6.86 -38.07 103.34
N ASN A 648 8.02 -38.50 103.84
CA ASN A 648 8.17 -39.71 104.64
C ASN A 648 8.44 -39.37 106.12
N GLN A 649 7.91 -40.15 107.07
CA GLN A 649 8.34 -40.16 108.49
C GLN A 649 8.44 -38.79 109.19
N GLY A 650 7.64 -37.79 108.79
CA GLY A 650 7.70 -36.43 109.34
C GLY A 650 8.60 -35.46 108.56
N GLU A 651 8.88 -35.74 107.30
CA GLU A 651 9.34 -34.77 106.28
C GLU A 651 8.15 -33.98 105.69
N ASP A 652 8.45 -32.82 105.12
CA ASP A 652 7.50 -32.10 104.26
C ASP A 652 7.33 -32.83 102.92
N GLY A 653 6.17 -32.70 102.28
CA GLY A 653 6.01 -33.15 100.90
C GLY A 653 6.85 -32.30 99.94
N GLN A 654 7.26 -32.86 98.80
CA GLN A 654 7.85 -32.05 97.74
C GLN A 654 6.75 -31.23 97.05
N SER A 655 7.12 -30.05 96.53
CA SER A 655 6.19 -29.26 95.71
C SER A 655 6.17 -29.80 94.28
N GLY A 656 5.06 -29.62 93.57
CA GLY A 656 4.95 -29.97 92.15
C GLY A 656 5.89 -29.11 91.29
N LEU A 657 6.29 -29.66 90.14
CA LEU A 657 7.14 -28.98 89.17
C LEU A 657 6.34 -27.98 88.31
N ARG A 658 7.10 -27.17 87.55
CA ARG A 658 6.77 -25.87 86.94
C ARG A 658 6.81 -24.69 87.94
N PRO A 659 7.84 -23.81 87.85
CA PRO A 659 7.97 -22.65 88.73
C PRO A 659 6.73 -21.75 88.72
N GLY A 660 6.35 -21.24 89.90
CA GLY A 660 5.25 -20.28 90.07
C GLY A 660 3.83 -20.85 89.99
N CYS A 661 3.65 -22.12 89.61
CA CYS A 661 2.32 -22.74 89.45
C CYS A 661 2.20 -24.17 90.00
N GLY A 662 3.32 -24.88 90.22
CA GLY A 662 3.33 -26.16 90.91
C GLY A 662 2.83 -26.04 92.36
N GLY A 663 1.99 -26.98 92.77
CA GLY A 663 1.36 -26.99 94.09
C GLY A 663 2.37 -27.18 95.22
N ALA A 664 2.19 -26.44 96.31
CA ALA A 664 3.09 -26.48 97.46
C ALA A 664 2.97 -27.81 98.21
N GLY A 665 4.11 -28.38 98.60
CA GLY A 665 4.15 -29.60 99.41
C GLY A 665 3.54 -29.42 100.80
N GLY A 666 2.85 -30.44 101.29
CA GLY A 666 2.19 -30.45 102.60
C GLY A 666 3.20 -30.43 103.75
N ARG A 667 2.95 -29.60 104.76
CA ARG A 667 3.87 -29.45 105.91
C ARG A 667 3.86 -30.65 106.86
N ARG A 668 5.05 -30.96 107.37
CA ARG A 668 5.37 -32.00 108.35
C ARG A 668 4.66 -31.86 109.71
N GLY A 669 4.55 -32.98 110.42
CA GLY A 669 4.04 -33.02 111.80
C GLY A 669 2.51 -33.14 111.91
N GLY A 670 1.81 -33.21 110.78
CA GLY A 670 0.38 -33.45 110.71
C GLY A 670 -0.03 -33.87 109.31
N ALA A 671 -1.32 -34.12 109.12
CA ALA A 671 -1.89 -34.57 107.84
C ALA A 671 -2.06 -33.41 106.83
N GLY A 672 -1.02 -32.58 106.65
CA GLY A 672 -1.04 -31.48 105.69
C GLY A 672 -1.15 -32.02 104.26
N ALA A 673 -2.23 -31.69 103.57
CA ALA A 673 -2.32 -31.96 102.14
C ALA A 673 -1.31 -31.09 101.38
N GLY A 674 -0.78 -31.60 100.25
CA GLY A 674 -0.21 -30.72 99.23
C GLY A 674 -1.32 -29.86 98.62
N SER A 675 -0.99 -28.66 98.13
CA SER A 675 -1.94 -27.89 97.34
C SER A 675 -2.04 -28.44 95.93
N ASP A 676 -3.17 -28.23 95.27
CA ASP A 676 -3.34 -28.54 93.86
C ASP A 676 -2.40 -27.68 92.99
N GLY A 677 -2.08 -28.17 91.80
CA GLY A 677 -1.34 -27.44 90.78
C GLY A 677 -2.23 -26.42 90.07
N SER A 678 -1.70 -25.24 89.75
CA SER A 678 -2.48 -24.21 89.04
C SER A 678 -2.70 -24.62 87.58
N ALA A 679 -3.92 -24.45 87.08
CA ALA A 679 -4.20 -24.57 85.64
C ALA A 679 -3.65 -23.35 84.88
N GLY A 680 -2.95 -23.58 83.77
CA GLY A 680 -2.35 -22.50 82.96
C GLY A 680 -1.17 -21.79 83.63
N CYS A 681 0.02 -22.38 83.58
CA CYS A 681 1.25 -21.85 84.19
C CYS A 681 1.85 -20.62 83.47
N THR A 682 1.29 -19.41 83.70
CA THR A 682 1.96 -18.09 83.87
C THR A 682 1.01 -16.91 83.56
N PRO A 683 1.21 -15.72 84.15
CA PRO A 683 0.59 -14.48 83.71
C PRO A 683 1.42 -13.86 82.57
N GLY A 684 1.09 -14.20 81.33
CA GLY A 684 1.55 -13.51 80.13
C GLY A 684 0.36 -13.18 79.24
N ASP A 685 0.33 -11.96 78.69
CA ASP A 685 -0.66 -11.59 77.69
C ASP A 685 -0.41 -12.39 76.41
N ARG A 686 -1.13 -13.51 76.25
CA ARG A 686 -1.09 -14.27 75.00
C ARG A 686 -1.77 -13.45 73.92
N LEU A 687 -1.01 -13.16 72.88
CA LEU A 687 -1.48 -12.39 71.73
C LEU A 687 -2.11 -13.38 70.76
N ALA A 688 -3.42 -13.22 70.51
CA ALA A 688 -4.11 -13.91 69.44
C ALA A 688 -3.32 -13.76 68.12
N ALA A 689 -3.26 -14.83 67.34
CA ALA A 689 -2.55 -14.79 66.07
C ALA A 689 -3.15 -13.72 65.15
N ASN A 690 -2.29 -12.86 64.60
CA ASN A 690 -2.72 -11.84 63.67
C ASN A 690 -3.21 -12.49 62.37
N ASP A 691 -4.33 -12.01 61.83
CA ASP A 691 -4.73 -12.31 60.47
C ASP A 691 -3.71 -11.76 59.45
N GLY A 692 -3.71 -12.35 58.26
CA GLY A 692 -2.92 -11.89 57.13
C GLY A 692 -3.27 -10.45 56.76
N ALA A 693 -2.24 -9.66 56.48
CA ALA A 693 -2.38 -8.38 55.79
C ALA A 693 -2.34 -8.62 54.27
N ILE A 694 -3.03 -7.77 53.50
CA ILE A 694 -2.88 -7.71 52.03
C ILE A 694 -1.38 -7.54 51.69
N ALA A 695 -0.86 -8.26 50.68
CA ALA A 695 0.53 -8.12 50.28
C ALA A 695 0.75 -6.91 49.36
N GLN A 696 1.71 -6.99 48.44
CA GLN A 696 2.20 -5.85 47.67
C GLN A 696 1.10 -5.13 46.88
N ALA A 697 1.25 -3.82 46.73
CA ALA A 697 0.45 -3.04 45.81
C ALA A 697 0.60 -3.59 44.37
N PRO A 698 -0.46 -3.58 43.56
CA PRO A 698 -0.41 -4.03 42.17
C PRO A 698 0.60 -3.22 41.36
N GLY A 699 1.33 -3.88 40.47
CA GLY A 699 2.31 -3.23 39.60
C GLY A 699 3.18 -4.20 38.82
N VAL A 700 4.13 -3.64 38.07
CA VAL A 700 5.16 -4.39 37.32
C VAL A 700 6.42 -4.52 38.17
N ASP A 701 7.07 -5.67 38.15
CA ASP A 701 8.36 -5.91 38.82
C ASP A 701 9.58 -5.60 37.93
N ALA A 702 10.79 -5.83 38.45
CA ALA A 702 12.05 -5.57 37.74
C ALA A 702 12.36 -6.55 36.58
N PHE A 703 11.42 -7.43 36.21
CA PHE A 703 11.52 -8.40 35.10
C PHE A 703 10.38 -8.22 34.08
N ASP A 704 9.72 -7.06 34.09
CA ASP A 704 8.53 -6.75 33.29
C ASP A 704 7.35 -7.73 33.54
N VAL A 705 7.26 -8.29 34.75
CA VAL A 705 6.14 -9.16 35.16
C VAL A 705 5.16 -8.37 36.01
N TRP A 706 3.91 -8.34 35.56
CA TRP A 706 2.79 -7.79 36.33
C TRP A 706 2.37 -8.72 37.46
N HIS A 707 2.21 -8.17 38.65
CA HIS A 707 1.64 -8.84 39.83
C HIS A 707 0.50 -7.99 40.39
N SER A 708 -0.69 -8.57 40.57
CA SER A 708 -1.85 -7.86 41.11
C SER A 708 -1.83 -7.70 42.64
N GLY A 709 -0.98 -8.47 43.33
CA GLY A 709 -0.86 -8.49 44.79
C GLY A 709 -1.55 -9.69 45.42
N ASP A 710 -0.75 -10.57 46.02
CA ASP A 710 -1.21 -11.72 46.79
C ASP A 710 -1.78 -11.31 48.16
N GLY A 711 -2.44 -12.25 48.83
CA GLY A 711 -2.69 -12.20 50.25
C GLY A 711 -1.52 -12.79 51.06
N ARG A 712 -1.32 -12.32 52.29
CA ARG A 712 -0.38 -12.98 53.25
C ARG A 712 -1.12 -14.02 54.08
N GLY A 713 -0.39 -15.05 54.50
CA GLY A 713 -0.87 -15.94 55.55
C GLY A 713 -0.99 -15.23 56.90
N GLY A 714 -1.82 -15.76 57.79
CA GLY A 714 -1.88 -15.32 59.19
C GLY A 714 -0.66 -15.76 60.01
N GLY A 715 -0.68 -15.48 61.31
CA GLY A 715 0.25 -16.07 62.28
C GLY A 715 -0.17 -17.47 62.72
N ASP A 716 0.78 -18.31 63.15
CA ASP A 716 0.45 -19.52 63.90
C ASP A 716 -0.02 -19.17 65.32
N GLY A 717 -0.99 -19.91 65.84
CA GLY A 717 -1.51 -19.73 67.19
C GLY A 717 -0.50 -20.13 68.26
N GLN A 718 -0.53 -19.48 69.43
CA GLN A 718 0.33 -19.85 70.54
C GLN A 718 -0.13 -21.17 71.20
N ALA A 719 0.83 -21.98 71.66
CA ALA A 719 0.53 -23.16 72.45
C ALA A 719 -0.12 -22.78 73.79
N GLY A 720 -1.00 -23.66 74.27
CA GLY A 720 -1.66 -23.54 75.56
C GLY A 720 -0.65 -23.56 76.71
N LEU A 721 -0.87 -22.76 77.75
CA LEU A 721 -0.07 -22.86 78.97
C LEU A 721 -0.40 -24.19 79.69
N PRO A 722 0.57 -25.10 79.90
CA PRO A 722 0.36 -26.34 80.63
C PRO A 722 0.02 -26.12 82.10
N GLY A 723 -0.56 -27.13 82.75
CA GLY A 723 -0.86 -27.11 84.18
C GLY A 723 0.35 -27.45 85.04
N GLY A 724 0.39 -26.92 86.27
CA GLY A 724 1.41 -27.26 87.27
C GLY A 724 1.18 -28.65 87.85
N GLY A 725 2.23 -29.29 88.37
CA GLY A 725 2.05 -30.52 89.16
C GLY A 725 1.42 -30.21 90.51
N GLY A 726 0.63 -31.13 91.07
CA GLY A 726 0.14 -31.04 92.44
C GLY A 726 1.27 -31.23 93.46
N GLY A 727 1.15 -30.65 94.65
CA GLY A 727 2.09 -30.87 95.75
C GLY A 727 1.95 -32.27 96.35
N GLY A 728 3.05 -32.86 96.84
CA GLY A 728 3.00 -34.07 97.65
C GLY A 728 2.47 -33.78 99.05
N GLY A 729 1.81 -34.76 99.68
CA GLY A 729 1.33 -34.62 101.05
C GLY A 729 2.47 -34.61 102.08
N GLY A 730 2.21 -34.03 103.26
CA GLY A 730 3.13 -34.04 104.40
C GLY A 730 3.20 -35.38 105.10
N GLY A 731 4.42 -35.79 105.48
CA GLY A 731 4.67 -37.07 106.15
C GLY A 731 4.18 -37.08 107.60
N ALA A 732 3.53 -38.19 108.00
CA ALA A 732 3.23 -38.44 109.40
C ALA A 732 4.51 -38.81 110.17
N ALA A 733 4.65 -38.34 111.41
CA ALA A 733 5.83 -38.58 112.26
C ALA A 733 5.90 -40.00 112.86
N VAL A 734 5.50 -41.01 112.09
CA VAL A 734 5.42 -42.43 112.47
C VAL A 734 6.32 -43.23 111.53
N ILE A 735 7.05 -44.21 112.07
CA ILE A 735 7.96 -45.07 111.30
C ILE A 735 7.14 -45.83 110.24
N GLY A 736 7.49 -45.65 108.97
CA GLY A 736 6.77 -46.24 107.82
C GLY A 736 5.61 -45.41 107.26
N GLY A 737 5.29 -44.24 107.85
CA GLY A 737 4.23 -43.35 107.37
C GLY A 737 4.64 -42.61 106.09
N THR A 738 3.93 -42.87 104.98
CA THR A 738 4.20 -42.32 103.64
C THR A 738 3.00 -41.55 103.09
N ALA A 739 3.19 -40.30 102.67
CA ALA A 739 2.10 -39.47 102.18
C ALA A 739 1.75 -39.74 100.69
N GLY A 740 0.55 -39.32 100.27
CA GLY A 740 0.17 -39.39 98.84
C GLY A 740 0.99 -38.43 97.99
N ALA A 741 1.40 -38.85 96.79
CA ALA A 741 2.08 -37.99 95.84
C ALA A 741 1.08 -37.09 95.08
N GLY A 742 1.55 -35.95 94.59
CA GLY A 742 0.76 -35.04 93.77
C GLY A 742 0.48 -35.60 92.37
N GLY A 743 -0.66 -35.21 91.80
CA GLY A 743 -1.00 -35.50 90.40
C GLY A 743 -0.14 -34.70 89.41
N GLY A 744 0.07 -35.25 88.22
CA GLY A 744 0.72 -34.53 87.12
C GLY A 744 -0.21 -33.49 86.51
N GLY A 745 0.32 -32.33 86.15
CA GLY A 745 -0.42 -31.33 85.38
C GLY A 745 -0.67 -31.82 83.95
N GLY A 746 -1.78 -31.40 83.34
CA GLY A 746 -2.07 -31.64 81.94
C GLY A 746 -1.22 -30.79 81.01
N ALA A 747 -0.91 -31.31 79.83
CA ALA A 747 -0.13 -30.60 78.82
C ALA A 747 -0.94 -29.46 78.17
N GLY A 748 -0.27 -28.44 77.68
CA GLY A 748 -0.88 -27.44 76.83
C GLY A 748 -1.26 -28.03 75.47
N GLY A 749 -2.48 -27.71 75.01
CA GLY A 749 -2.89 -27.99 73.64
C GLY A 749 -2.15 -27.09 72.66
N CYS A 750 -1.83 -27.59 71.48
CA CYS A 750 -1.05 -26.83 70.52
C CYS A 750 -1.88 -25.75 69.83
N GLY A 751 -1.23 -24.66 69.43
CA GLY A 751 -1.90 -23.65 68.61
C GLY A 751 -2.27 -24.22 67.24
N GLY A 752 -3.36 -23.70 66.67
CA GLY A 752 -3.73 -23.97 65.28
C GLY A 752 -2.79 -23.23 64.34
N ARG A 753 -2.54 -23.81 63.16
CA ARG A 753 -1.71 -23.16 62.14
C ARG A 753 -2.46 -22.02 61.46
N ALA A 754 -1.71 -21.08 60.92
CA ALA A 754 -2.20 -20.03 60.03
C ALA A 754 -2.94 -20.62 58.81
N GLY A 755 -3.99 -19.94 58.35
CA GLY A 755 -4.44 -20.05 56.97
C GLY A 755 -3.45 -19.33 56.05
N SER A 756 -3.17 -19.88 54.86
CA SER A 756 -2.36 -19.16 53.86
C SER A 756 -3.18 -18.08 53.17
N GLY A 757 -2.52 -17.05 52.65
CA GLY A 757 -3.18 -16.10 51.77
C GLY A 757 -3.61 -16.74 50.45
N GLY A 758 -4.60 -16.15 49.79
CA GLY A 758 -4.94 -16.44 48.38
C GLY A 758 -4.11 -15.58 47.43
N SER A 759 -3.74 -16.08 46.26
CA SER A 759 -2.92 -15.33 45.30
C SER A 759 -3.73 -14.32 44.47
N GLY A 760 -3.06 -13.34 43.89
CA GLY A 760 -3.67 -12.35 43.01
C GLY A 760 -4.23 -12.97 41.72
N GLY A 761 -5.31 -12.39 41.20
CA GLY A 761 -5.82 -12.71 39.87
C GLY A 761 -4.94 -12.08 38.78
N GLY A 762 -4.75 -12.78 37.67
CA GLY A 762 -3.95 -12.32 36.54
C GLY A 762 -4.62 -11.20 35.77
N GLY A 763 -3.82 -10.31 35.17
CA GLY A 763 -4.33 -9.20 34.36
C GLY A 763 -4.66 -9.58 32.92
N ALA A 764 -5.36 -8.67 32.23
CA ALA A 764 -5.50 -8.66 30.78
C ALA A 764 -5.08 -7.27 30.26
N PHE A 765 -4.12 -7.22 29.35
CA PHE A 765 -3.51 -5.98 28.84
C PHE A 765 -3.44 -5.96 27.31
N GLY A 766 -3.84 -4.86 26.68
CA GLY A 766 -3.70 -4.69 25.23
C GLY A 766 -2.26 -4.38 24.84
N LEU A 767 -1.86 -3.14 25.12
CA LEU A 767 -0.48 -2.67 25.08
C LEU A 767 0.01 -2.43 26.53
N MET A 768 1.19 -2.94 26.84
CA MET A 768 1.95 -2.59 28.04
C MET A 768 3.28 -1.96 27.61
N ALA A 769 3.46 -0.66 27.84
CA ALA A 769 4.61 0.11 27.38
C ALA A 769 5.42 0.65 28.57
N LEU A 770 6.69 0.27 28.67
CA LEU A 770 7.55 0.50 29.83
C LEU A 770 8.84 1.21 29.38
N GLY A 771 9.10 2.42 29.88
CA GLY A 771 10.29 3.21 29.57
C GLY A 771 10.57 3.41 28.07
N SER A 772 9.51 3.57 27.26
CA SER A 772 9.54 3.53 25.79
C SER A 772 9.18 4.88 25.15
N GLU A 773 9.63 5.99 25.76
CA GLU A 773 9.48 7.37 25.28
C GLU A 773 9.88 7.52 23.79
N GLY A 774 8.90 7.75 22.91
CA GLY A 774 9.06 7.78 21.45
C GLY A 774 8.30 6.70 20.69
N LEU A 775 7.79 5.67 21.38
CA LEU A 775 6.87 4.69 20.80
C LEU A 775 5.62 5.39 20.24
N THR A 776 5.25 5.08 19.00
CA THR A 776 4.05 5.63 18.34
C THR A 776 3.01 4.55 18.09
N ALA A 777 1.73 4.93 18.16
CA ALA A 777 0.61 4.09 17.79
C ALA A 777 -0.39 4.89 16.93
N ILE A 778 -0.91 4.28 15.88
CA ILE A 778 -1.79 4.89 14.88
C ILE A 778 -2.90 3.89 14.53
N ARG A 779 -4.16 4.34 14.62
CA ARG A 779 -5.38 3.57 14.28
C ARG A 779 -5.53 2.19 14.95
N CYS A 780 -4.81 1.96 16.04
CA CYS A 780 -4.81 0.66 16.72
C CYS A 780 -6.16 0.34 17.39
N THR A 781 -6.51 -0.96 17.43
CA THR A 781 -7.69 -1.48 18.11
C THR A 781 -7.28 -2.41 19.25
N PHE A 782 -7.82 -2.19 20.44
CA PHE A 782 -7.52 -3.00 21.63
C PHE A 782 -8.83 -3.44 22.29
N GLN A 783 -9.14 -4.75 22.24
CA GLN A 783 -10.33 -5.34 22.86
C GLN A 783 -9.92 -6.38 23.91
N ILE A 784 -10.14 -6.03 25.17
CA ILE A 784 -9.61 -6.75 26.33
C ILE A 784 -10.74 -7.42 27.12
N GLY A 785 -10.52 -8.68 27.53
CA GLY A 785 -11.42 -9.45 28.40
C GLY A 785 -11.32 -9.05 29.88
N ASP A 786 -12.13 -9.69 30.71
CA ASP A 786 -12.13 -9.45 32.16
C ASP A 786 -10.80 -9.85 32.82
N GLY A 787 -10.37 -9.09 33.84
CA GLY A 787 -9.26 -9.49 34.70
C GLY A 787 -9.65 -10.65 35.62
N GLY A 788 -8.68 -11.49 35.99
CA GLY A 788 -8.92 -12.66 36.83
C GLY A 788 -9.37 -12.29 38.24
N ARG A 789 -10.33 -13.04 38.81
CA ARG A 789 -10.72 -12.87 40.22
C ARG A 789 -9.56 -13.23 41.15
N GLY A 790 -9.37 -12.49 42.24
CA GLY A 790 -8.38 -12.80 43.29
C GLY A 790 -8.75 -14.05 44.10
N GLY A 791 -7.75 -14.82 44.53
CA GLY A 791 -7.94 -16.04 45.32
C GLY A 791 -8.44 -15.76 46.73
N ASP A 792 -9.31 -16.63 47.25
CA ASP A 792 -9.89 -16.47 48.59
C ASP A 792 -8.87 -16.74 49.71
N GLY A 793 -8.96 -16.04 50.84
CA GLY A 793 -8.06 -16.19 51.98
C GLY A 793 -8.34 -17.45 52.81
N GLY A 794 -7.30 -18.24 53.10
CA GLY A 794 -7.41 -19.50 53.84
C GLY A 794 -7.89 -19.31 55.29
N THR A 795 -8.75 -20.21 55.78
CA THR A 795 -9.27 -20.12 57.16
C THR A 795 -8.22 -20.51 58.21
N ALA A 796 -8.30 -19.92 59.40
CA ALA A 796 -7.46 -20.28 60.54
C ALA A 796 -7.71 -21.71 61.04
N GLY A 797 -6.63 -22.42 61.37
CA GLY A 797 -6.70 -23.65 62.16
C GLY A 797 -7.08 -23.35 63.61
N GLN A 798 -7.90 -24.21 64.21
CA GLN A 798 -8.33 -24.11 65.60
C GLN A 798 -7.23 -24.56 66.57
N GLY A 799 -7.13 -23.91 67.74
CA GLY A 799 -6.24 -24.38 68.80
C GLY A 799 -6.72 -25.69 69.45
N GLY A 800 -5.81 -26.60 69.74
CA GLY A 800 -6.08 -27.88 70.40
C GLY A 800 -6.40 -27.72 71.89
N ASN A 801 -7.15 -28.65 72.47
CA ASN A 801 -7.53 -28.65 73.87
C ASN A 801 -6.34 -28.92 74.79
N GLY A 802 -6.34 -28.29 75.96
CA GLY A 802 -5.36 -28.59 77.00
C GLY A 802 -5.73 -29.86 77.76
N GLY A 803 -4.73 -30.69 78.03
CA GLY A 803 -4.89 -31.98 78.69
C GLY A 803 -5.42 -31.87 80.11
N SER A 804 -6.07 -32.94 80.56
CA SER A 804 -6.67 -33.08 81.89
C SER A 804 -5.60 -33.11 82.98
N ALA A 805 -6.02 -32.71 84.19
CA ALA A 805 -5.21 -32.88 85.39
C ALA A 805 -5.17 -34.37 85.81
N GLY A 806 -4.00 -34.85 86.19
CA GLY A 806 -3.85 -36.10 86.94
C GLY A 806 -4.37 -35.97 88.36
N GLY A 807 -5.03 -37.01 88.87
CA GLY A 807 -5.60 -37.01 90.22
C GLY A 807 -4.56 -37.18 91.31
N ARG A 808 -4.87 -36.73 92.52
CA ARG A 808 -4.02 -36.84 93.72
C ARG A 808 -3.93 -38.24 94.33
N GLY A 809 -2.76 -38.56 94.89
CA GLY A 809 -2.56 -39.73 95.74
C GLY A 809 -3.17 -39.55 97.14
N ARG A 810 -3.77 -40.62 97.68
CA ARG A 810 -4.63 -40.62 98.88
C ARG A 810 -3.93 -41.16 100.13
N GLY A 811 -3.12 -40.33 100.77
CA GLY A 811 -2.37 -40.73 101.98
C GLY A 811 -3.23 -41.19 103.18
N ARG A 812 -4.50 -40.79 103.29
CA ARG A 812 -5.36 -41.15 104.44
C ARG A 812 -6.22 -42.41 104.27
N GLU A 813 -6.49 -42.86 103.05
CA GLU A 813 -7.53 -43.88 102.80
C GLU A 813 -6.98 -45.30 102.69
N ALA A 814 -5.72 -45.46 102.27
CA ALA A 814 -5.08 -46.76 102.20
C ALA A 814 -4.54 -47.19 103.57
N PHE A 815 -5.16 -48.22 104.15
CA PHE A 815 -4.73 -48.93 105.37
C PHE A 815 -3.26 -49.40 105.34
N PHE A 816 -2.68 -49.47 104.14
CA PHE A 816 -1.29 -49.88 103.88
C PHE A 816 -0.25 -48.73 103.98
N CYS A 817 -0.66 -47.44 104.09
CA CYS A 817 0.28 -46.30 104.18
C CYS A 817 0.98 -46.12 105.56
N GLY A 818 0.76 -47.02 106.52
CA GLY A 818 1.60 -47.12 107.72
C GLY A 818 1.36 -46.10 108.85
N GLY A 819 0.14 -45.98 109.38
CA GLY A 819 -0.03 -45.34 110.70
C GLY A 819 -1.44 -44.88 111.10
N LEU A 820 -1.71 -44.88 112.40
CA LEU A 820 -2.98 -44.40 113.00
C LEU A 820 -3.16 -42.87 112.95
N ALA A 821 -2.10 -42.12 112.65
CA ALA A 821 -2.15 -40.69 112.33
C ALA A 821 -1.95 -40.53 110.82
N GLY A 822 -3.04 -40.59 110.05
CA GLY A 822 -2.99 -40.69 108.59
C GLY A 822 -2.24 -39.52 107.93
N PRO A 823 -1.28 -39.79 107.02
CA PRO A 823 -0.45 -38.77 106.37
C PRO A 823 -1.23 -37.92 105.35
N GLY A 824 -0.58 -36.90 104.80
CA GLY A 824 -1.18 -35.98 103.84
C GLY A 824 -1.63 -36.63 102.53
N TRP A 825 -2.71 -36.09 101.95
CA TRP A 825 -3.04 -36.31 100.54
C TRP A 825 -2.08 -35.49 99.66
N GLY A 826 -1.84 -35.93 98.43
CA GLY A 826 -1.32 -35.02 97.41
C GLY A 826 -2.36 -33.96 97.03
N GLY A 827 -1.93 -32.96 96.27
CA GLY A 827 -2.82 -32.11 95.46
C GLY A 827 -3.07 -32.72 94.09
N ASP A 828 -4.20 -32.36 93.48
CA ASP A 828 -4.50 -32.68 92.08
C ASP A 828 -3.59 -31.87 91.15
N GLY A 829 -3.38 -32.32 89.91
CA GLY A 829 -2.66 -31.52 88.91
C GLY A 829 -3.44 -30.29 88.46
N GLY A 830 -2.76 -29.34 87.83
CA GLY A 830 -3.42 -28.29 87.04
C GLY A 830 -3.86 -28.81 85.68
N ARG A 831 -4.99 -28.35 85.14
CA ARG A 831 -5.35 -28.61 83.73
C ARG A 831 -4.45 -27.77 82.81
N GLY A 832 -4.09 -28.31 81.64
CA GLY A 832 -3.53 -27.49 80.57
C GLY A 832 -4.57 -26.53 79.98
N ALA A 833 -4.12 -25.38 79.48
CA ALA A 833 -4.97 -24.48 78.72
C ALA A 833 -5.10 -24.94 77.25
N ARG A 834 -6.20 -24.52 76.59
CA ARG A 834 -6.35 -24.63 75.13
C ARG A 834 -5.25 -23.81 74.44
N GLY A 835 -4.70 -24.34 73.36
CA GLY A 835 -3.95 -23.57 72.38
C GLY A 835 -4.83 -22.51 71.73
N GLU A 836 -4.20 -21.56 71.07
CA GLU A 836 -4.91 -20.46 70.39
C GLU A 836 -5.16 -20.83 68.93
N ALA A 837 -6.17 -20.23 68.30
CA ALA A 837 -6.34 -20.38 66.86
C ALA A 837 -5.18 -19.68 66.13
N GLY A 838 -4.89 -20.14 64.90
CA GLY A 838 -4.07 -19.36 63.97
C GLY A 838 -4.80 -18.10 63.49
N GLY A 839 -4.11 -17.27 62.73
CA GLY A 839 -4.72 -16.20 61.96
C GLY A 839 -5.28 -16.73 60.65
N HIS A 840 -6.33 -16.08 60.14
CA HIS A 840 -6.83 -16.30 58.80
C HIS A 840 -5.85 -15.68 57.78
N GLY A 841 -5.70 -16.31 56.61
CA GLY A 841 -5.01 -15.67 55.49
C GLY A 841 -5.85 -14.53 54.92
N SER A 842 -5.19 -13.50 54.40
CA SER A 842 -5.88 -12.49 53.59
C SER A 842 -6.17 -13.03 52.20
N ALA A 843 -7.16 -12.47 51.53
CA ALA A 843 -7.43 -12.78 50.14
C ALA A 843 -6.47 -12.04 49.19
N GLY A 844 -6.38 -12.50 47.95
CA GLY A 844 -5.63 -11.84 46.88
C GLY A 844 -6.46 -10.76 46.16
N ASN A 845 -5.78 -9.83 45.51
CA ASN A 845 -6.42 -8.78 44.71
C ASN A 845 -6.92 -9.33 43.37
N GLY A 846 -7.95 -8.71 42.79
CA GLY A 846 -8.38 -8.98 41.43
C GLY A 846 -7.40 -8.41 40.40
N GLY A 847 -7.25 -9.08 39.26
CA GLY A 847 -6.41 -8.64 38.15
C GLY A 847 -7.04 -7.51 37.33
N PRO A 848 -6.24 -6.64 36.70
CA PRO A 848 -6.75 -5.54 35.87
C PRO A 848 -7.27 -6.02 34.51
N SER A 849 -8.10 -5.18 33.88
CA SER A 849 -8.41 -5.19 32.45
C SER A 849 -8.11 -3.80 31.88
N VAL A 850 -7.04 -3.69 31.08
CA VAL A 850 -6.51 -2.39 30.61
C VAL A 850 -6.15 -2.45 29.13
N ALA A 851 -6.65 -1.50 28.32
CA ALA A 851 -6.32 -1.47 26.89
C ALA A 851 -4.90 -0.94 26.63
N VAL A 852 -4.51 0.15 27.27
CA VAL A 852 -3.15 0.70 27.23
C VAL A 852 -2.64 0.98 28.64
N TYR A 853 -1.55 0.34 29.04
CA TYR A 853 -0.81 0.62 30.27
C TYR A 853 0.56 1.18 29.93
N CYS A 854 0.89 2.36 30.46
CA CYS A 854 2.19 2.99 30.32
C CYS A 854 2.88 3.16 31.68
N LEU A 855 4.21 3.05 31.67
CA LEU A 855 5.10 3.50 32.73
C LEU A 855 6.28 4.21 32.06
N ASP A 856 6.58 5.44 32.48
CA ASP A 856 7.63 6.29 31.90
C ASP A 856 7.60 6.30 30.36
N THR A 857 6.40 6.37 29.79
CA THR A 857 6.13 6.31 28.35
C THR A 857 4.92 7.20 28.03
N PRO A 858 5.11 8.42 27.49
CA PRO A 858 3.99 9.19 26.95
C PRO A 858 3.45 8.50 25.70
N LEU A 859 2.13 8.45 25.53
CA LEU A 859 1.48 7.94 24.33
C LEU A 859 0.13 8.63 24.10
N GLU A 860 -0.06 9.20 22.91
CA GLU A 860 -1.32 9.81 22.49
C GLU A 860 -2.44 8.75 22.44
N PRO A 861 -3.57 8.93 23.16
CA PRO A 861 -4.64 7.93 23.22
C PRO A 861 -5.67 8.05 22.08
N ASP A 862 -5.61 9.15 21.32
CA ASP A 862 -6.64 9.53 20.35
C ASP A 862 -6.52 8.78 19.01
N GLY A 863 -7.65 8.60 18.34
CA GLY A 863 -7.72 7.83 17.09
C GLY A 863 -7.56 6.31 17.29
N HIS A 864 -7.81 5.77 18.48
CA HIS A 864 -7.75 4.34 18.79
C HIS A 864 -9.13 3.76 19.15
N SER A 865 -9.36 2.49 18.79
CA SER A 865 -10.59 1.76 19.15
C SER A 865 -10.36 0.93 20.42
N LEU A 866 -10.59 1.54 21.59
CA LEU A 866 -10.31 0.94 22.90
C LEU A 866 -11.57 0.33 23.55
N ARG A 867 -11.49 -0.93 23.99
CA ARG A 867 -12.53 -1.64 24.76
C ARG A 867 -11.90 -2.51 25.84
N VAL A 868 -12.44 -2.45 27.06
CA VAL A 868 -11.99 -3.27 28.20
C VAL A 868 -13.14 -4.03 28.84
N GLY A 869 -12.79 -5.14 29.48
CA GLY A 869 -13.68 -5.92 30.34
C GLY A 869 -13.70 -5.37 31.77
N ASN A 870 -14.30 -6.14 32.67
CA ASN A 870 -14.33 -5.78 34.07
C ASN A 870 -12.94 -6.02 34.71
N GLY A 871 -12.59 -5.18 35.68
CA GLY A 871 -11.52 -5.53 36.61
C GLY A 871 -11.94 -6.73 37.44
N GLY A 872 -11.02 -7.65 37.70
CA GLY A 872 -11.30 -8.88 38.42
C GLY A 872 -11.88 -8.62 39.81
N ALA A 873 -12.81 -9.46 40.25
CA ALA A 873 -13.34 -9.37 41.60
C ALA A 873 -12.22 -9.60 42.63
N ALA A 874 -12.32 -8.95 43.79
CA ALA A 874 -11.46 -9.28 44.92
C ALA A 874 -11.66 -10.74 45.36
N GLY A 875 -10.61 -11.33 45.91
CA GLY A 875 -10.79 -12.52 46.75
C GLY A 875 -11.50 -12.16 48.06
N LEU A 876 -12.22 -13.13 48.61
CA LEU A 876 -12.97 -13.07 49.85
C LEU A 876 -12.23 -13.84 50.96
N GLY A 877 -12.47 -13.50 52.23
CA GLY A 877 -11.83 -14.21 53.34
C GLY A 877 -12.35 -13.72 54.68
N SER A 878 -11.89 -14.38 55.75
CA SER A 878 -12.09 -13.91 57.13
C SER A 878 -10.94 -13.05 57.64
N GLY A 879 -9.76 -13.14 57.02
CA GLY A 879 -8.70 -12.13 57.14
C GLY A 879 -9.01 -10.90 56.27
N ALA A 880 -8.00 -10.07 55.97
CA ALA A 880 -8.22 -8.92 55.10
C ALA A 880 -8.71 -9.34 53.69
N ALA A 881 -9.73 -8.66 53.18
CA ALA A 881 -10.18 -8.85 51.79
C ALA A 881 -9.22 -8.17 50.81
N GLY A 882 -9.11 -8.70 49.58
CA GLY A 882 -8.34 -8.06 48.52
C GLY A 882 -9.06 -6.83 47.95
N THR A 883 -8.37 -6.07 47.11
CA THR A 883 -9.00 -5.04 46.26
C THR A 883 -9.53 -5.65 44.97
N ALA A 884 -10.58 -5.07 44.38
CA ALA A 884 -10.95 -5.38 43.00
C ALA A 884 -9.86 -4.85 42.04
N GLY A 885 -9.73 -5.48 40.88
CA GLY A 885 -8.84 -5.05 39.82
C GLY A 885 -9.31 -3.77 39.13
N LEU A 886 -8.39 -3.09 38.44
CA LEU A 886 -8.71 -1.90 37.64
C LEU A 886 -9.44 -2.29 36.35
N SER A 887 -10.38 -1.47 35.89
CA SER A 887 -10.87 -1.43 34.51
C SER A 887 -10.64 -0.02 33.99
N ALA A 888 -9.80 0.14 32.96
CA ALA A 888 -9.43 1.44 32.41
C ALA A 888 -8.97 1.34 30.96
N LEU A 889 -9.35 2.29 30.10
CA LEU A 889 -8.90 2.31 28.71
C LEU A 889 -7.39 2.63 28.64
N VAL A 890 -6.94 3.64 29.39
CA VAL A 890 -5.56 4.15 29.40
C VAL A 890 -5.11 4.36 30.85
N VAL A 891 -3.86 4.03 31.16
CA VAL A 891 -3.26 4.16 32.49
C VAL A 891 -1.82 4.65 32.37
N GLY A 892 -1.50 5.83 32.93
CA GLY A 892 -0.12 6.30 33.09
C GLY A 892 0.60 6.82 31.84
N CYS A 893 -0.13 7.07 30.75
CA CYS A 893 0.42 7.52 29.45
C CYS A 893 0.49 9.05 29.30
N ASP A 894 0.19 9.80 30.37
CA ASP A 894 0.10 11.27 30.34
C ASP A 894 1.45 11.94 30.02
N LEU A 895 1.42 13.00 29.21
CA LEU A 895 2.54 13.92 29.01
C LEU A 895 2.76 14.75 30.29
N MET A 896 3.93 14.62 30.93
CA MET A 896 4.35 15.40 32.11
C MET A 896 5.15 16.66 31.76
#